data_AF-A0A031INZ5-F1
#
_entry.id   AF-A0A031INZ5-F1
#
_cell.length_a   1.000
_cell.length_b   1.000
_cell.length_c   1.000
_cell.angle_alpha   90.00
_cell.angle_beta   90.00
_cell.angle_gamma   90.00
#
_symmetry.space_group_name_H-M   'P 1'
#
loop_
_entity.id
_entity.type
_entity.pdbx_description
1 polymer ?
#
loop_
_entity_poly.entity_id
_entity_poly.type
_entity_poly.pdbx_seq_one_letter_code
_entity_poly.pdbx_strand_id
1 'polypeptide(L)'
;MLTPLSSTGSPPPYAVQAPVVGEDSAKPTVQQPRLWAAPANVANLAQAPRLSPELVERDALAERLEAGLEDLPDGARTDWSAEAWDVPHTSPLLARSQAAMERLQAFVSRPQMLALLQRERFDWDGKPFRVSEGRLERLSPVGGWVNLTHYVNDVDTLRDELAALIPLTEPLGNAVYSTPRVDARQLLELKGLGSPRTVAETRNVIRWLRLSLPPAPAVGDYTGPYSPDTLSEADKATLTKVARINLDDVKPGHIGGYSIYQPANMGRSLSEVRRDIEQHLQQHKKLTPDLAALVTPVYLAQAAPEMLVKEVPDTLRIGTLAWMELRLGCTLADHAAPGTSRMMSEHQVRALTTLVPTSEAQAELMQLNALKILADWGVLNGAVRLRSDGEYSQHDLQEASRALFKQQEETAEAFASASVELPTRKALAIRELLRVFPDSTASELERMSLELANGKDRRNAPVTEPRSRSLLETYMTGDLTPGKWVLSKHLLAPPTSAQTPYQPDRAPQVAEGALELLDRRVRHLPELEPLLKSTVNRHLKQLQGAYATKLKLMFAQLPLAERTLIELGKVELFTLRGETGVVQVEETQARKDAQRGRHATLMRVEHDQTVAYYEVFASGELIKRTDLPDAIELHGVIRKQRISAPHGSVYVPIVRGTQMPFDLAAYTTGSAPRPEAMASSVIVEPLGGAIAPGELPANHTLQSFVPNTYGSRKIAAIAGRIAQDNFYEPAEALLQRARDPLPLEKRREARAREHEFLLGFVPFLGAYQAFKRGDIAQGLGNLTVDMIGVAIGAGGQASGLLRSAKALLPNPVQRLATRFRPAAATANTAKVAASFSERAFDFIKHSGLFANAALNPLDGYPQMIHAATKGLVKLPVLLAGGATKWGKTAPHLLTAEEKLRTYMMVAGGQASSAEPVMPRAGARDMASGLDQFKPSLPRSVDRSSASVFTGPTNALRSLSLTLS
;
A
#
# COMPACT_ATOMS: atom_id res chain seq x y z
N MET A 1 -64.83 -16.72 -34.19
CA MET A 1 -65.44 -17.43 -35.33
C MET A 1 -64.45 -17.39 -36.49
N LEU A 2 -64.16 -18.58 -37.04
CA LEU A 2 -63.55 -18.88 -38.34
C LEU A 2 -62.06 -18.51 -38.57
N THR A 3 -61.19 -19.50 -38.29
CA THR A 3 -60.01 -19.92 -39.10
C THR A 3 -60.48 -20.54 -40.45
N PRO A 4 -59.66 -21.07 -41.42
CA PRO A 4 -58.26 -21.56 -41.30
C PRO A 4 -57.36 -21.65 -42.60
N LEU A 5 -56.21 -22.36 -42.47
CA LEU A 5 -55.43 -23.19 -43.45
C LEU A 5 -54.40 -22.50 -44.41
N SER A 6 -53.07 -22.65 -44.25
CA SER A 6 -52.13 -23.78 -44.59
C SER A 6 -51.59 -23.69 -46.04
N SER A 7 -50.36 -24.01 -46.46
CA SER A 7 -49.25 -24.85 -45.95
C SER A 7 -47.94 -24.61 -46.74
N THR A 8 -46.80 -25.10 -46.20
CA THR A 8 -45.59 -25.70 -46.87
C THR A 8 -44.72 -24.82 -47.78
N GLY A 9 -43.37 -24.85 -47.77
CA GLY A 9 -42.38 -25.74 -47.18
C GLY A 9 -40.94 -25.22 -47.46
N SER A 10 -39.95 -25.80 -46.79
CA SER A 10 -38.52 -25.42 -46.77
C SER A 10 -37.78 -25.48 -48.12
N PRO A 11 -36.64 -24.76 -48.24
CA PRO A 11 -35.39 -25.44 -48.64
C PRO A 11 -34.09 -24.91 -47.97
N PRO A 12 -32.96 -25.66 -48.04
CA PRO A 12 -31.59 -25.23 -47.72
C PRO A 12 -30.75 -24.98 -49.01
N PRO A 13 -29.41 -24.87 -48.94
CA PRO A 13 -28.53 -23.88 -48.30
C PRO A 13 -27.69 -23.13 -49.38
N TYR A 14 -26.90 -22.10 -49.02
CA TYR A 14 -25.51 -21.83 -49.51
C TYR A 14 -25.03 -20.41 -49.13
N ALA A 15 -23.71 -20.33 -49.00
CA ALA A 15 -22.92 -19.31 -48.35
C ALA A 15 -22.62 -18.05 -49.19
N VAL A 16 -22.55 -16.91 -48.48
CA VAL A 16 -21.46 -15.91 -48.46
C VAL A 16 -20.80 -15.55 -49.80
N GLN A 17 -21.02 -14.33 -50.30
CA GLN A 17 -20.11 -13.17 -50.15
C GLN A 17 -20.73 -11.89 -50.75
N ALA A 18 -20.25 -10.75 -50.23
CA ALA A 18 -20.56 -9.31 -50.42
C ALA A 18 -20.77 -8.85 -51.89
N PRO A 19 -21.17 -7.58 -52.25
CA PRO A 19 -20.90 -6.32 -51.51
C PRO A 19 -21.87 -5.10 -51.76
N VAL A 20 -21.41 -3.93 -51.27
CA VAL A 20 -21.59 -2.53 -51.76
C VAL A 20 -22.74 -1.63 -51.26
N VAL A 21 -22.34 -0.37 -50.99
CA VAL A 21 -23.04 0.95 -50.94
C VAL A 21 -24.04 1.10 -49.78
N GLY A 22 -24.15 2.20 -49.04
CA GLY A 22 -23.59 3.55 -49.09
C GLY A 22 -24.41 4.41 -48.12
N GLU A 23 -23.91 5.61 -47.88
CA GLU A 23 -24.38 6.62 -46.94
C GLU A 23 -25.90 6.87 -46.98
N ASP A 24 -26.57 6.98 -45.82
CA ASP A 24 -26.96 8.29 -45.26
C ASP A 24 -27.69 8.20 -43.90
N SER A 25 -27.59 9.31 -43.15
CA SER A 25 -28.53 9.79 -42.11
C SER A 25 -28.48 9.28 -40.65
N ALA A 26 -27.86 10.14 -39.83
CA ALA A 26 -28.39 10.76 -38.59
C ALA A 26 -28.54 9.94 -37.29
N LYS A 27 -27.70 10.28 -36.30
CA LYS A 27 -27.92 10.05 -34.85
C LYS A 27 -27.37 11.22 -34.01
N PRO A 28 -27.89 11.42 -32.78
CA PRO A 28 -27.90 12.72 -32.09
C PRO A 28 -26.60 13.04 -31.32
N THR A 29 -26.33 14.34 -31.24
CA THR A 29 -25.15 14.97 -30.65
C THR A 29 -25.10 14.82 -29.12
N VAL A 30 -24.05 14.17 -28.62
CA VAL A 30 -23.56 14.29 -27.24
C VAL A 30 -22.30 15.16 -27.30
N GLN A 31 -22.32 16.32 -26.66
CA GLN A 31 -21.17 17.22 -26.59
C GLN A 31 -20.06 16.61 -25.72
N GLN A 32 -18.97 16.20 -26.36
CA GLN A 32 -17.70 15.88 -25.70
C GLN A 32 -16.94 17.17 -25.34
N PRO A 33 -16.22 17.24 -24.21
CA PRO A 33 -15.33 18.34 -23.92
C PRO A 33 -14.16 18.36 -24.91
N ARG A 34 -13.92 19.53 -25.52
CA ARG A 34 -12.92 19.78 -26.56
C ARG A 34 -11.51 19.42 -26.06
N LEU A 35 -10.94 18.35 -26.60
CA LEU A 35 -9.51 18.06 -26.56
C LEU A 35 -8.76 19.08 -27.41
N TRP A 36 -7.82 19.80 -26.82
CA TRP A 36 -6.89 20.67 -27.52
C TRP A 36 -5.88 19.80 -28.30
N ALA A 37 -6.03 19.72 -29.61
CA ALA A 37 -5.00 19.23 -30.51
C ALA A 37 -4.81 20.30 -31.60
N ALA A 38 -3.78 21.12 -31.47
CA ALA A 38 -3.31 21.98 -32.56
C ALA A 38 -2.33 21.18 -33.44
N PRO A 39 -2.32 21.39 -34.77
CA PRO A 39 -1.56 20.57 -35.70
C PRO A 39 -0.06 20.86 -35.59
N ALA A 40 0.73 19.87 -35.16
CA ALA A 40 2.18 19.94 -35.22
C ALA A 40 2.66 19.73 -36.68
N ASN A 41 3.55 20.62 -37.15
CA ASN A 41 4.22 20.51 -38.44
C ASN A 41 4.87 19.12 -38.63
N VAL A 42 4.44 18.42 -39.67
CA VAL A 42 4.75 17.01 -39.99
C VAL A 42 6.14 16.82 -40.64
N ALA A 43 7.14 17.66 -40.31
CA ALA A 43 8.45 17.63 -40.99
C ALA A 43 9.59 16.94 -40.22
N ASN A 44 9.39 16.50 -38.96
CA ASN A 44 10.48 15.93 -38.13
C ASN A 44 10.26 14.50 -37.60
N LEU A 45 9.32 13.73 -38.17
CA LEU A 45 9.03 12.35 -37.73
C LEU A 45 9.65 11.31 -38.65
N ALA A 46 10.97 11.08 -38.52
CA ALA A 46 11.61 9.82 -38.93
C ALA A 46 13.06 9.70 -38.38
N GLN A 47 13.27 9.86 -37.08
CA GLN A 47 14.43 9.26 -36.42
C GLN A 47 13.94 8.57 -35.16
N ALA A 48 14.05 7.24 -35.13
CA ALA A 48 13.92 6.50 -33.87
C ALA A 48 14.90 7.13 -32.86
N PRO A 49 14.48 7.39 -31.60
CA PRO A 49 15.37 7.99 -30.62
C PRO A 49 16.60 7.09 -30.47
N ARG A 50 17.79 7.59 -30.81
CA ARG A 50 19.04 6.90 -30.49
C ARG A 50 19.12 6.82 -28.97
N LEU A 51 19.01 5.62 -28.41
CA LEU A 51 19.20 5.40 -26.97
C LEU A 51 20.57 5.95 -26.56
N SER A 52 20.64 6.66 -25.44
CA SER A 52 21.92 7.14 -24.93
C SER A 52 22.84 5.94 -24.62
N PRO A 53 24.17 6.05 -24.80
CA PRO A 53 25.10 4.97 -24.43
C PRO A 53 24.93 4.51 -22.97
N GLU A 54 24.52 5.43 -22.09
CA GLU A 54 24.25 5.19 -20.68
C GLU A 54 22.99 4.33 -20.43
N LEU A 55 21.95 4.47 -21.26
CA LEU A 55 20.77 3.58 -21.23
C LEU A 55 21.12 2.17 -21.69
N VAL A 56 21.89 2.04 -22.78
CA VAL A 56 22.35 0.74 -23.28
C VAL A 56 23.22 0.02 -22.23
N GLU A 57 24.12 0.75 -21.55
CA GLU A 57 24.94 0.21 -20.45
C GLU A 57 24.08 -0.26 -19.26
N ARG A 58 22.98 0.44 -18.96
CA ARG A 58 22.03 0.05 -17.89
C ARG A 58 21.27 -1.23 -18.22
N ASP A 59 20.75 -1.33 -19.44
CA ASP A 59 20.02 -2.52 -19.88
C ASP A 59 20.93 -3.75 -19.89
N ALA A 60 22.15 -3.62 -20.41
CA ALA A 60 23.15 -4.69 -20.38
C ALA A 60 23.51 -5.11 -18.93
N LEU A 61 23.63 -4.14 -18.01
CA LEU A 61 23.87 -4.45 -16.59
C LEU A 61 22.69 -5.19 -15.97
N ALA A 62 21.45 -4.75 -16.25
CA ALA A 62 20.26 -5.41 -15.73
C ALA A 62 20.17 -6.86 -16.22
N GLU A 63 20.36 -7.11 -17.52
CA GLU A 63 20.37 -8.46 -18.09
C GLU A 63 21.45 -9.35 -17.46
N ARG A 64 22.66 -8.82 -17.23
CA ARG A 64 23.75 -9.58 -16.61
C ARG A 64 23.42 -9.98 -15.17
N LEU A 65 22.84 -9.06 -14.40
CA LEU A 65 22.43 -9.32 -13.03
C LEU A 65 21.27 -10.32 -13.01
N GLU A 66 20.24 -10.14 -13.85
CA GLU A 66 19.10 -11.06 -13.98
C GLU A 66 19.58 -12.49 -14.29
N ALA A 67 20.47 -12.65 -15.27
CA ALA A 67 21.03 -13.95 -15.63
C ALA A 67 21.83 -14.62 -14.50
N GLY A 68 22.48 -13.83 -13.63
CA GLY A 68 23.23 -14.36 -12.49
C GLY A 68 22.37 -14.72 -11.27
N LEU A 69 21.06 -14.48 -11.31
CA LEU A 69 20.13 -14.71 -10.19
C LEU A 69 19.15 -15.88 -10.39
N GLU A 70 19.08 -16.49 -11.57
CA GLU A 70 18.06 -17.50 -11.89
C GLU A 70 17.97 -18.61 -10.80
N ASP A 71 16.74 -18.86 -10.33
CA ASP A 71 16.36 -19.83 -9.29
C ASP A 71 16.93 -19.65 -7.87
N LEU A 72 17.64 -18.54 -7.58
CA LEU A 72 18.17 -18.30 -6.24
C LEU A 72 17.13 -17.69 -5.26
N PRO A 73 17.11 -18.12 -3.98
CA PRO A 73 16.26 -17.53 -2.96
C PRO A 73 16.78 -16.15 -2.52
N ASP A 74 15.89 -15.27 -2.07
CA ASP A 74 16.19 -13.87 -1.68
C ASP A 74 17.35 -13.72 -0.67
N GLY A 75 17.52 -14.68 0.24
CA GLY A 75 18.56 -14.66 1.27
C GLY A 75 19.94 -15.15 0.81
N ALA A 76 20.09 -15.65 -0.42
CA ALA A 76 21.40 -16.08 -0.91
C ALA A 76 22.35 -14.90 -1.10
N ARG A 77 23.65 -15.13 -0.88
CA ARG A 77 24.69 -14.11 -1.05
C ARG A 77 25.06 -13.93 -2.52
N THR A 78 25.33 -12.70 -2.91
CA THR A 78 25.80 -12.32 -4.25
C THR A 78 27.15 -11.61 -4.16
N ASP A 79 28.02 -11.85 -5.14
CA ASP A 79 29.29 -11.13 -5.30
C ASP A 79 29.48 -10.71 -6.76
N TRP A 80 29.23 -9.43 -7.02
CA TRP A 80 29.34 -8.82 -8.35
C TRP A 80 30.73 -8.21 -8.61
N SER A 81 31.71 -8.50 -7.75
CA SER A 81 33.10 -8.05 -7.88
C SER A 81 34.05 -9.13 -8.44
N ALA A 82 33.60 -10.37 -8.55
CA ALA A 82 34.46 -11.51 -8.89
C ALA A 82 34.89 -11.52 -10.36
N GLU A 83 33.96 -11.21 -11.27
CA GLU A 83 34.18 -11.27 -12.71
C GLU A 83 34.35 -9.88 -13.32
N ALA A 84 35.25 -9.79 -14.29
CA ALA A 84 35.39 -8.59 -15.11
C ALA A 84 34.18 -8.47 -16.03
N TRP A 85 33.71 -7.24 -16.20
CA TRP A 85 32.68 -6.88 -17.15
C TRP A 85 33.34 -6.25 -18.38
N ASP A 86 33.02 -6.78 -19.56
CA ASP A 86 33.36 -6.17 -20.84
C ASP A 86 32.54 -4.88 -21.02
N VAL A 87 33.12 -3.77 -20.58
CA VAL A 87 32.51 -2.44 -20.70
C VAL A 87 32.55 -1.99 -22.18
N PRO A 88 31.46 -1.40 -22.71
CA PRO A 88 31.47 -0.81 -24.05
C PRO A 88 32.63 0.21 -24.19
N HIS A 89 33.35 0.18 -25.32
CA HIS A 89 34.50 1.06 -25.57
C HIS A 89 34.20 2.57 -25.47
N THR A 90 32.94 2.95 -25.39
CA THR A 90 32.44 4.32 -25.23
C THR A 90 32.27 4.77 -23.76
N SER A 91 32.56 3.91 -22.77
CA SER A 91 32.36 4.25 -21.37
C SER A 91 33.41 5.24 -20.86
N PRO A 92 33.01 6.39 -20.27
CA PRO A 92 33.94 7.40 -19.77
C PRO A 92 34.71 6.95 -18.52
N LEU A 93 34.31 5.85 -17.88
CA LEU A 93 34.94 5.35 -16.65
C LEU A 93 36.41 4.96 -16.87
N LEU A 94 36.73 4.30 -17.98
CA LEU A 94 38.11 3.89 -18.27
C LEU A 94 39.03 5.10 -18.43
N ALA A 95 38.57 6.13 -19.16
CA ALA A 95 39.30 7.38 -19.31
C ALA A 95 39.50 8.09 -17.97
N ARG A 96 38.46 8.13 -17.11
CA ARG A 96 38.52 8.72 -15.76
C ARG A 96 39.43 7.95 -14.80
N SER A 97 39.59 6.64 -15.01
CA SER A 97 40.38 5.76 -14.15
C SER A 97 41.88 5.76 -14.46
N GLN A 98 42.30 6.35 -15.59
CA GLN A 98 43.68 6.26 -16.09
C GLN A 98 44.72 6.71 -15.05
N ALA A 99 44.55 7.89 -14.46
CA ALA A 99 45.51 8.42 -13.49
C ALA A 99 45.60 7.56 -12.21
N ALA A 100 44.47 7.04 -11.74
CA ALA A 100 44.43 6.16 -10.57
C ALA A 100 45.03 4.78 -10.88
N MET A 101 44.82 4.27 -12.10
CA MET A 101 45.41 3.03 -12.59
C MET A 101 46.93 3.12 -12.70
N GLU A 102 47.46 4.19 -13.30
CA GLU A 102 48.90 4.45 -13.37
C GLU A 102 49.53 4.54 -11.97
N ARG A 103 48.84 5.20 -11.03
CA ARG A 103 49.30 5.27 -9.65
C ARG A 103 49.31 3.90 -8.97
N LEU A 104 48.30 3.07 -9.21
CA LEU A 104 48.27 1.68 -8.72
C LEU A 104 49.39 0.84 -9.34
N GLN A 105 49.63 0.95 -10.65
CA GLN A 105 50.72 0.27 -11.35
C GLN A 105 52.10 0.65 -10.77
N ALA A 106 52.31 1.96 -10.52
CA ALA A 106 53.53 2.45 -9.89
C ALA A 106 53.67 1.92 -8.45
N PHE A 107 52.58 1.87 -7.69
CA PHE A 107 52.56 1.34 -6.33
C PHE A 107 52.93 -0.15 -6.28
N VAL A 108 52.35 -0.98 -7.15
CA VAL A 108 52.61 -2.43 -7.15
C VAL A 108 53.99 -2.80 -7.71
N SER A 109 54.64 -1.88 -8.42
CA SER A 109 55.98 -2.04 -8.98
C SER A 109 57.10 -1.56 -8.04
N ARG A 110 56.77 -1.06 -6.84
CA ARG A 110 57.78 -0.58 -5.88
C ARG A 110 58.67 -1.74 -5.39
N PRO A 111 59.98 -1.51 -5.18
CA PRO A 111 60.88 -2.54 -4.67
C PRO A 111 60.41 -3.20 -3.36
N GLN A 112 59.86 -2.41 -2.44
CA GLN A 112 59.32 -2.90 -1.18
C GLN A 112 58.10 -3.81 -1.37
N MET A 113 57.24 -3.50 -2.36
CA MET A 113 56.08 -4.32 -2.70
C MET A 113 56.50 -5.63 -3.35
N LEU A 114 57.46 -5.60 -4.29
CA LEU A 114 58.00 -6.80 -4.93
C LEU A 114 58.64 -7.74 -3.90
N ALA A 115 59.41 -7.19 -2.94
CA ALA A 115 60.00 -7.97 -1.86
C ALA A 115 58.94 -8.60 -0.95
N LEU A 116 57.87 -7.88 -0.62
CA LEU A 116 56.73 -8.39 0.14
C LEU A 116 56.05 -9.54 -0.60
N LEU A 117 55.76 -9.37 -1.89
CA LEU A 117 55.09 -10.38 -2.70
C LEU A 117 55.90 -11.68 -2.80
N GLN A 118 57.23 -11.59 -2.95
CA GLN A 118 58.11 -12.76 -2.94
C GLN A 118 58.15 -13.43 -1.56
N ARG A 119 58.26 -12.64 -0.49
CA ARG A 119 58.32 -13.15 0.89
C ARG A 119 57.06 -13.93 1.26
N GLU A 120 55.90 -13.38 0.93
CA GLU A 120 54.59 -13.96 1.25
C GLU A 120 54.07 -14.93 0.16
N ARG A 121 54.86 -15.20 -0.90
CA ARG A 121 54.53 -16.10 -2.03
C ARG A 121 53.28 -15.71 -2.82
N PHE A 122 53.06 -14.41 -2.96
CA PHE A 122 52.00 -13.84 -3.78
C PHE A 122 52.48 -13.39 -5.15
N ASP A 123 53.73 -13.66 -5.56
CA ASP A 123 54.41 -13.26 -6.79
C ASP A 123 53.90 -13.98 -8.06
N TRP A 124 52.59 -13.93 -8.30
CA TRP A 124 51.95 -14.60 -9.44
C TRP A 124 52.05 -13.79 -10.73
N ASP A 125 52.82 -14.30 -11.70
CA ASP A 125 53.11 -13.58 -12.93
C ASP A 125 51.86 -13.24 -13.76
N GLY A 126 51.86 -12.04 -14.35
CA GLY A 126 50.78 -11.52 -15.18
C GLY A 126 49.42 -11.32 -14.49
N LYS A 127 49.31 -11.50 -13.17
CA LYS A 127 48.04 -11.36 -12.45
C LYS A 127 47.79 -9.92 -11.98
N PRO A 128 46.59 -9.36 -12.23
CA PRO A 128 46.29 -7.98 -11.88
C PRO A 128 46.10 -7.77 -10.38
N PHE A 129 46.40 -6.55 -9.96
CA PHE A 129 46.01 -5.97 -8.69
C PHE A 129 44.77 -5.09 -8.84
N ARG A 130 44.02 -4.94 -7.75
CA ARG A 130 42.98 -3.92 -7.61
C ARG A 130 43.04 -3.31 -6.22
N VAL A 131 42.57 -2.07 -6.11
CA VAL A 131 42.09 -1.53 -4.84
C VAL A 131 40.58 -1.50 -4.94
N SER A 132 39.87 -2.18 -4.04
CA SER A 132 38.41 -2.27 -4.03
C SER A 132 37.90 -2.16 -2.60
N GLU A 133 36.97 -1.24 -2.36
CA GLU A 133 36.43 -0.96 -1.01
C GLU A 133 37.53 -0.72 0.05
N GLY A 134 38.57 0.01 -0.34
CA GLY A 134 39.72 0.31 0.51
C GLY A 134 40.73 -0.83 0.69
N ARG A 135 40.49 -2.01 0.10
CA ARG A 135 41.38 -3.18 0.21
C ARG A 135 42.27 -3.30 -1.01
N LEU A 136 43.56 -3.52 -0.81
CA LEU A 136 44.45 -3.98 -1.88
C LEU A 136 44.30 -5.49 -2.05
N GLU A 137 43.98 -5.91 -3.27
CA GLU A 137 43.75 -7.31 -3.60
C GLU A 137 44.50 -7.72 -4.87
N ARG A 138 44.96 -8.98 -4.94
CA ARG A 138 45.60 -9.56 -6.12
C ARG A 138 44.78 -10.76 -6.62
N LEU A 139 44.62 -10.87 -7.93
CA LEU A 139 43.89 -11.99 -8.53
C LEU A 139 44.71 -13.29 -8.44
N SER A 140 44.13 -14.33 -7.87
CA SER A 140 44.76 -15.65 -7.74
C SER A 140 44.82 -16.39 -9.09
N PRO A 141 45.84 -17.24 -9.33
CA PRO A 141 45.90 -18.10 -10.51
C PRO A 141 44.70 -19.03 -10.69
N VAL A 142 44.09 -19.47 -9.59
CA VAL A 142 42.91 -20.35 -9.58
C VAL A 142 41.58 -19.57 -9.59
N GLY A 143 41.63 -18.24 -9.74
CA GLY A 143 40.47 -17.36 -9.62
C GLY A 143 40.24 -16.87 -8.18
N GLY A 144 39.50 -15.76 -8.07
CA GLY A 144 39.24 -15.08 -6.80
C GLY A 144 40.31 -14.06 -6.41
N TRP A 145 39.89 -13.06 -5.63
CA TRP A 145 40.74 -11.96 -5.18
C TRP A 145 41.27 -12.21 -3.77
N VAL A 146 42.59 -12.11 -3.61
CA VAL A 146 43.28 -12.32 -2.33
C VAL A 146 43.63 -10.98 -1.71
N ASN A 147 43.15 -10.73 -0.49
CA ASN A 147 43.37 -9.48 0.23
C ASN A 147 44.78 -9.41 0.82
N LEU A 148 45.56 -8.43 0.37
CA LEU A 148 46.95 -8.17 0.76
C LEU A 148 47.08 -7.01 1.75
N THR A 149 45.98 -6.34 2.09
CA THR A 149 45.96 -5.09 2.87
C THR A 149 46.68 -5.22 4.21
N HIS A 150 46.52 -6.36 4.90
CA HIS A 150 47.20 -6.61 6.17
C HIS A 150 48.73 -6.55 6.02
N TYR A 151 49.28 -7.33 5.09
CA TYR A 151 50.73 -7.37 4.83
C TYR A 151 51.29 -6.02 4.40
N VAL A 152 50.52 -5.27 3.61
CA VAL A 152 50.89 -3.93 3.12
C VAL A 152 50.93 -2.92 4.26
N ASN A 153 49.99 -3.00 5.20
CA ASN A 153 49.92 -2.10 6.34
C ASN A 153 51.05 -2.32 7.36
N ASP A 154 51.69 -3.50 7.34
CA ASP A 154 52.86 -3.81 8.18
C ASP A 154 54.15 -3.14 7.66
N VAL A 155 54.11 -2.53 6.48
CA VAL A 155 55.23 -1.77 5.90
C VAL A 155 54.83 -0.30 5.82
N ASP A 156 55.39 0.54 6.69
CA ASP A 156 55.00 1.96 6.85
C ASP A 156 54.92 2.72 5.51
N THR A 157 55.93 2.56 4.65
CA THR A 157 55.98 3.23 3.33
C THR A 157 54.92 2.75 2.34
N LEU A 158 54.47 1.49 2.44
CA LEU A 158 53.41 0.96 1.58
C LEU A 158 52.02 1.29 2.14
N ARG A 159 51.88 1.31 3.47
CA ARG A 159 50.67 1.75 4.18
C ARG A 159 50.29 3.18 3.79
N ASP A 160 51.25 4.11 3.86
CA ASP A 160 50.98 5.53 3.62
C ASP A 160 50.57 5.79 2.15
N GLU A 161 51.14 5.03 1.21
CA GLU A 161 50.74 5.09 -0.20
C GLU A 161 49.39 4.44 -0.49
N LEU A 162 49.08 3.31 0.15
CA LEU A 162 47.75 2.71 0.05
C LEU A 162 46.69 3.70 0.59
N ALA A 163 46.96 4.33 1.74
CA ALA A 163 46.09 5.36 2.31
C ALA A 163 45.89 6.56 1.37
N ALA A 164 46.91 6.94 0.59
CA ALA A 164 46.81 8.02 -0.40
C ALA A 164 46.08 7.60 -1.70
N LEU A 165 46.00 6.30 -1.99
CA LEU A 165 45.35 5.75 -3.18
C LEU A 165 43.83 5.54 -2.98
N ILE A 166 43.41 5.16 -1.77
CA ILE A 166 41.99 4.89 -1.45
C ILE A 166 41.04 6.05 -1.84
N PRO A 167 41.32 7.33 -1.49
CA PRO A 167 40.43 8.44 -1.85
C PRO A 167 40.28 8.65 -3.37
N LEU A 168 41.25 8.20 -4.18
CA LEU A 168 41.16 8.28 -5.64
C LEU A 168 40.17 7.27 -6.21
N THR A 169 39.82 6.23 -5.45
CA THR A 169 38.87 5.19 -5.89
C THR A 169 37.41 5.59 -5.66
N GLU A 170 37.14 6.51 -4.73
CA GLU A 170 35.78 6.97 -4.41
C GLU A 170 35.00 7.49 -5.63
N PRO A 171 35.51 8.44 -6.44
CA PRO A 171 34.81 8.92 -7.63
C PRO A 171 34.72 7.87 -8.76
N LEU A 172 35.42 6.74 -8.62
CA LEU A 172 35.48 5.65 -9.60
C LEU A 172 34.61 4.45 -9.21
N GLY A 173 33.72 4.60 -8.22
CA GLY A 173 32.89 3.50 -7.72
C GLY A 173 33.61 2.60 -6.71
N ASN A 174 34.48 3.19 -5.89
CA ASN A 174 35.26 2.51 -4.85
C ASN A 174 36.11 1.34 -5.37
N ALA A 175 36.54 1.40 -6.64
CA ALA A 175 37.56 0.50 -7.14
C ALA A 175 38.44 1.14 -8.22
N VAL A 176 39.65 0.61 -8.33
CA VAL A 176 40.54 0.80 -9.48
C VAL A 176 41.36 -0.46 -9.70
N TYR A 177 41.59 -0.79 -10.96
CA TYR A 177 42.35 -1.95 -11.40
C TYR A 177 43.69 -1.54 -12.00
N SER A 178 44.71 -2.37 -11.83
CA SER A 178 46.03 -2.19 -12.48
C SER A 178 46.03 -2.50 -13.98
N THR A 179 44.90 -2.96 -14.51
CA THR A 179 44.63 -3.24 -15.92
C THR A 179 43.32 -2.56 -16.31
N PRO A 180 43.03 -2.31 -17.61
CA PRO A 180 41.75 -1.73 -18.06
C PRO A 180 40.59 -2.71 -17.89
N ARG A 181 40.23 -2.96 -16.62
CA ARG A 181 39.17 -3.85 -16.16
C ARG A 181 38.21 -3.06 -15.30
N VAL A 182 36.94 -3.45 -15.36
CA VAL A 182 35.86 -2.92 -14.54
C VAL A 182 34.98 -4.11 -14.16
N ASP A 183 34.36 -4.08 -12.98
CA ASP A 183 33.42 -5.10 -12.52
C ASP A 183 32.01 -4.52 -12.38
N ALA A 184 30.99 -5.39 -12.31
CA ALA A 184 29.61 -4.96 -12.18
C ALA A 184 29.37 -4.17 -10.88
N ARG A 185 29.97 -4.56 -9.76
CA ARG A 185 29.89 -3.82 -8.50
C ARG A 185 30.45 -2.41 -8.60
N GLN A 186 31.56 -2.19 -9.31
CA GLN A 186 32.15 -0.86 -9.54
C GLN A 186 31.18 0.05 -10.29
N LEU A 187 30.54 -0.47 -11.35
CA LEU A 187 29.59 0.32 -12.13
C LEU A 187 28.28 0.58 -11.37
N LEU A 188 27.82 -0.36 -10.55
CA LEU A 188 26.70 -0.13 -9.64
C LEU A 188 27.00 0.97 -8.61
N GLU A 189 28.17 0.91 -7.98
CA GLU A 189 28.62 1.90 -7.00
C GLU A 189 28.78 3.29 -7.63
N LEU A 190 29.36 3.36 -8.83
CA LEU A 190 29.49 4.60 -9.62
C LEU A 190 28.12 5.22 -9.92
N LYS A 191 27.11 4.40 -10.24
CA LYS A 191 25.73 4.83 -10.52
C LYS A 191 24.92 5.11 -9.23
N GLY A 192 25.52 4.98 -8.05
CA GLY A 192 24.84 5.19 -6.76
C GLY A 192 23.88 4.07 -6.35
N LEU A 193 23.94 2.91 -7.02
CA LEU A 193 23.12 1.73 -6.69
C LEU A 193 23.75 0.84 -5.61
N GLY A 194 24.91 1.24 -5.09
CA GLY A 194 25.63 0.53 -4.03
C GLY A 194 26.24 -0.78 -4.51
N SER A 195 26.58 -1.63 -3.54
CA SER A 195 27.26 -2.91 -3.75
C SER A 195 26.41 -4.07 -3.18
N PRO A 196 25.37 -4.55 -3.91
CA PRO A 196 24.41 -5.52 -3.39
C PRO A 196 25.08 -6.85 -3.04
N ARG A 197 24.81 -7.34 -1.83
CA ARG A 197 25.39 -8.56 -1.22
C ARG A 197 24.43 -9.71 -1.11
N THR A 198 23.15 -9.47 -1.39
CA THR A 198 22.11 -10.50 -1.41
C THR A 198 21.34 -10.51 -2.73
N VAL A 199 20.67 -11.64 -3.00
CA VAL A 199 19.75 -11.77 -4.14
C VAL A 199 18.63 -10.73 -4.05
N ALA A 200 18.08 -10.51 -2.85
CA ALA A 200 17.04 -9.49 -2.63
C ALA A 200 17.52 -8.07 -2.97
N GLU A 201 18.72 -7.69 -2.51
CA GLU A 201 19.33 -6.39 -2.84
C GLU A 201 19.61 -6.28 -4.34
N THR A 202 20.09 -7.34 -4.97
CA THR A 202 20.35 -7.35 -6.42
C THR A 202 19.05 -7.22 -7.21
N ARG A 203 17.97 -7.90 -6.83
CA ARG A 203 16.63 -7.75 -7.44
C ARG A 203 16.10 -6.32 -7.29
N ASN A 204 16.40 -5.66 -6.18
CA ASN A 204 16.09 -4.23 -6.02
C ASN A 204 16.90 -3.37 -6.99
N VAL A 205 18.20 -3.59 -7.09
CA VAL A 205 19.08 -2.90 -8.04
C VAL A 205 18.61 -3.10 -9.50
N ILE A 206 18.16 -4.31 -9.86
CA ILE A 206 17.57 -4.59 -11.18
C ILE A 206 16.31 -3.75 -11.40
N ARG A 207 15.40 -3.66 -10.42
CA ARG A 207 14.20 -2.81 -10.50
C ARG A 207 14.56 -1.35 -10.75
N TRP A 208 15.61 -0.85 -10.10
CA TRP A 208 16.16 0.46 -10.38
C TRP A 208 16.66 0.56 -11.82
N LEU A 209 17.49 -0.38 -12.28
CA LEU A 209 18.09 -0.34 -13.63
C LEU A 209 17.03 -0.35 -14.73
N ARG A 210 15.96 -1.13 -14.53
CA ARG A 210 14.80 -1.23 -15.42
C ARG A 210 13.81 -0.07 -15.30
N LEU A 211 14.04 0.88 -14.39
CA LEU A 211 13.22 2.06 -14.28
C LEU A 211 13.34 2.91 -15.56
N SER A 212 12.20 3.20 -16.17
CA SER A 212 12.09 4.09 -17.33
C SER A 212 11.12 5.22 -16.99
N LEU A 213 11.54 6.46 -17.28
CA LEU A 213 10.73 7.66 -17.12
C LEU A 213 10.39 8.23 -18.50
N PRO A 214 9.21 8.82 -18.69
CA PRO A 214 8.93 9.55 -19.91
C PRO A 214 9.84 10.79 -20.01
N PRO A 215 10.17 11.25 -21.23
CA PRO A 215 10.90 12.50 -21.37
C PRO A 215 10.08 13.65 -20.78
N ALA A 216 10.75 14.54 -20.06
CA ALA A 216 10.13 15.74 -19.54
C ALA A 216 9.61 16.63 -20.69
N PRO A 217 8.55 17.43 -20.45
CA PRO A 217 8.08 18.40 -21.43
C PRO A 217 9.20 19.38 -21.80
N ALA A 218 9.26 19.80 -23.07
CA ALA A 218 10.32 20.66 -23.59
C ALA A 218 10.50 22.01 -22.87
N VAL A 219 9.49 22.44 -22.09
CA VAL A 219 9.53 23.69 -21.33
C VAL A 219 9.35 23.39 -19.85
N GLY A 220 10.26 22.57 -19.30
CA GLY A 220 10.22 21.95 -17.96
C GLY A 220 9.66 22.79 -16.81
N ASP A 221 9.82 24.12 -16.84
CA ASP A 221 9.30 25.05 -15.83
C ASP A 221 7.89 25.60 -16.12
N TYR A 222 7.12 24.93 -16.97
CA TYR A 222 5.71 25.22 -17.23
C TYR A 222 5.46 26.61 -17.83
N THR A 223 6.44 27.17 -18.53
CA THR A 223 6.33 28.44 -19.28
C THR A 223 6.16 28.24 -20.81
N GLY A 224 5.82 27.02 -21.26
CA GLY A 224 5.71 26.70 -22.69
C GLY A 224 4.63 27.49 -23.43
N PRO A 225 4.85 27.79 -24.73
CA PRO A 225 4.55 29.09 -25.30
C PRO A 225 3.05 29.29 -25.35
N TYR A 226 2.55 30.29 -24.63
CA TYR A 226 1.40 31.00 -25.17
C TYR A 226 1.81 31.44 -26.56
N SER A 227 1.18 30.91 -27.62
CA SER A 227 1.29 31.59 -28.91
C SER A 227 0.59 32.93 -28.70
N PRO A 228 1.30 34.08 -28.78
CA PRO A 228 0.66 35.39 -28.59
C PRO A 228 -0.54 35.54 -29.54
N ASP A 229 -0.49 34.87 -30.68
CA ASP A 229 -1.47 34.96 -31.76
C ASP A 229 -2.85 34.37 -31.44
N THR A 230 -3.00 33.58 -30.38
CA THR A 230 -4.31 33.03 -29.94
C THR A 230 -4.95 33.79 -28.78
N LEU A 231 -4.26 34.77 -28.21
CA LEU A 231 -4.74 35.56 -27.08
C LEU A 231 -5.37 36.85 -27.58
N SER A 232 -6.53 37.23 -27.03
CA SER A 232 -7.10 38.54 -27.32
C SER A 232 -6.16 39.65 -26.83
N GLU A 233 -6.24 40.86 -27.39
CA GLU A 233 -5.45 42.00 -26.90
C GLU A 233 -5.72 42.30 -25.41
N ALA A 234 -6.93 41.98 -24.92
CA ALA A 234 -7.27 42.06 -23.51
C ALA A 234 -6.54 40.99 -22.66
N ASP A 235 -6.44 39.76 -23.16
CA ASP A 235 -5.71 38.68 -22.49
C ASP A 235 -4.21 38.91 -22.52
N LYS A 236 -3.65 39.47 -23.60
CA LYS A 236 -2.24 39.91 -23.65
C LYS A 236 -1.96 41.02 -22.65
N ALA A 237 -2.82 42.04 -22.56
CA ALA A 237 -2.68 43.12 -21.59
C ALA A 237 -2.81 42.62 -20.14
N THR A 238 -3.66 41.62 -19.91
CA THR A 238 -3.84 40.99 -18.59
C THR A 238 -2.69 40.04 -18.26
N LEU A 239 -2.20 39.24 -19.20
CA LEU A 239 -1.00 38.41 -19.05
C LEU A 239 0.26 39.25 -18.86
N THR A 240 0.36 40.44 -19.46
CA THR A 240 1.49 41.36 -19.20
C THR A 240 1.38 41.98 -17.79
N LYS A 241 0.17 42.08 -17.24
CA LYS A 241 -0.06 42.41 -15.82
C LYS A 241 0.17 41.21 -14.89
N VAL A 242 -0.14 39.98 -15.33
CA VAL A 242 0.05 38.71 -14.58
C VAL A 242 1.50 38.21 -14.63
N ALA A 243 2.25 38.44 -15.71
CA ALA A 243 3.70 38.26 -15.76
C ALA A 243 4.44 39.24 -14.84
N ARG A 244 3.77 40.35 -14.46
CA ARG A 244 4.15 41.25 -13.36
C ARG A 244 3.52 40.87 -12.01
N ILE A 245 2.58 39.92 -11.95
CA ILE A 245 2.24 39.22 -10.70
C ILE A 245 3.38 38.25 -10.48
N ASN A 246 4.34 38.66 -9.65
CA ASN A 246 5.49 37.87 -9.24
C ASN A 246 5.17 36.37 -9.16
N LEU A 247 5.64 35.59 -10.14
CA LEU A 247 5.72 34.13 -10.01
C LEU A 247 6.61 33.74 -8.81
N ASP A 248 7.42 34.70 -8.32
CA ASP A 248 8.19 34.61 -7.07
C ASP A 248 7.34 34.39 -5.80
N ASP A 249 6.03 34.68 -5.83
CA ASP A 249 5.13 34.51 -4.67
C ASP A 249 4.40 33.15 -4.64
N VAL A 250 4.73 32.25 -5.57
CA VAL A 250 4.21 30.87 -5.61
C VAL A 250 5.01 30.01 -4.64
N LYS A 251 4.42 29.72 -3.48
CA LYS A 251 5.00 28.83 -2.47
C LYS A 251 4.47 27.41 -2.66
N PRO A 252 5.25 26.35 -2.32
CA PRO A 252 4.73 24.99 -2.36
C PRO A 252 3.41 24.87 -1.58
N GLY A 253 2.39 24.31 -2.22
CA GLY A 253 1.03 24.17 -1.70
C GLY A 253 0.18 25.45 -1.66
N HIS A 254 0.63 26.56 -2.24
CA HIS A 254 -0.10 27.84 -2.21
C HIS A 254 -0.17 28.52 -3.58
N ILE A 255 -1.36 28.97 -3.98
CA ILE A 255 -1.59 29.65 -5.25
C ILE A 255 -2.41 30.92 -5.00
N GLY A 256 -1.81 32.09 -5.17
CA GLY A 256 -2.53 33.37 -5.10
C GLY A 256 -3.31 33.58 -3.79
N GLY A 257 -2.82 33.07 -2.66
CA GLY A 257 -3.48 33.11 -1.35
C GLY A 257 -4.38 31.91 -1.03
N TYR A 258 -4.62 31.01 -1.99
CA TYR A 258 -5.30 29.74 -1.74
C TYR A 258 -4.29 28.71 -1.20
N SER A 259 -4.60 28.07 -0.07
CA SER A 259 -3.79 26.98 0.49
C SER A 259 -4.38 25.62 0.08
N ILE A 260 -3.65 24.86 -0.73
CA ILE A 260 -4.12 23.58 -1.30
C ILE A 260 -4.32 22.54 -0.20
N TYR A 261 -3.45 22.50 0.80
CA TYR A 261 -3.45 21.51 1.88
C TYR A 261 -4.10 22.03 3.18
N GLN A 262 -5.00 23.00 3.05
CA GLN A 262 -5.82 23.44 4.17
C GLN A 262 -6.74 22.30 4.67
N PRO A 263 -7.04 22.22 5.97
CA PRO A 263 -7.91 21.19 6.54
C PRO A 263 -9.25 20.99 5.82
N ALA A 264 -9.84 22.07 5.28
CA ALA A 264 -11.10 22.02 4.54
C ALA A 264 -11.05 21.19 3.24
N ASN A 265 -9.85 20.95 2.69
CA ASN A 265 -9.66 20.15 1.48
C ASN A 265 -9.47 18.64 1.75
N MET A 266 -9.36 18.22 3.01
CA MET A 266 -9.27 16.80 3.37
C MET A 266 -10.48 16.01 2.84
N GLY A 267 -10.23 14.86 2.23
CA GLY A 267 -11.28 13.98 1.69
C GLY A 267 -11.85 14.41 0.33
N ARG A 268 -11.43 15.56 -0.21
CA ARG A 268 -11.84 16.03 -1.53
C ARG A 268 -10.97 15.43 -2.64
N SER A 269 -11.57 15.25 -3.81
CA SER A 269 -10.85 14.81 -5.02
C SER A 269 -9.95 15.93 -5.57
N LEU A 270 -8.93 15.56 -6.35
CA LEU A 270 -8.04 16.56 -6.97
C LEU A 270 -8.78 17.40 -8.01
N SER A 271 -9.78 16.84 -8.69
CA SER A 271 -10.63 17.53 -9.67
C SER A 271 -11.47 18.64 -9.01
N GLU A 272 -12.09 18.36 -7.87
CA GLU A 272 -12.84 19.36 -7.10
C GLU A 272 -11.95 20.51 -6.65
N VAL A 273 -10.77 20.22 -6.11
CA VAL A 273 -9.87 21.27 -5.60
C VAL A 273 -9.26 22.09 -6.74
N ARG A 274 -8.97 21.51 -7.90
CA ARG A 274 -8.55 22.28 -9.09
C ARG A 274 -9.61 23.30 -9.51
N ARG A 275 -10.88 22.86 -9.57
CA ARG A 275 -12.00 23.74 -9.90
C ARG A 275 -12.14 24.90 -8.91
N ASP A 276 -11.96 24.63 -7.62
CA ASP A 276 -12.01 25.69 -6.60
C ASP A 276 -10.85 26.68 -6.71
N ILE A 277 -9.65 26.22 -7.11
CA ILE A 277 -8.51 27.10 -7.37
C ILE A 277 -8.79 28.01 -8.57
N GLU A 278 -9.35 27.48 -9.65
CA GLU A 278 -9.77 28.29 -10.82
C GLU A 278 -10.80 29.34 -10.42
N GLN A 279 -11.80 28.97 -9.62
CA GLN A 279 -12.80 29.89 -9.10
C GLN A 279 -12.18 30.96 -8.18
N HIS A 280 -11.24 30.57 -7.32
CA HIS A 280 -10.51 31.49 -6.44
C HIS A 280 -9.71 32.52 -7.24
N LEU A 281 -9.03 32.10 -8.30
CA LEU A 281 -8.29 33.01 -9.18
C LEU A 281 -9.22 33.98 -9.92
N GLN A 282 -10.39 33.53 -10.35
CA GLN A 282 -11.41 34.42 -10.94
C GLN A 282 -11.91 35.46 -9.94
N GLN A 283 -12.26 35.04 -8.72
CA GLN A 283 -12.89 35.89 -7.72
C GLN A 283 -11.89 36.85 -7.05
N HIS A 284 -10.72 36.35 -6.63
CA HIS A 284 -9.76 37.10 -5.83
C HIS A 284 -8.63 37.74 -6.65
N LYS A 285 -8.31 37.19 -7.83
CA LYS A 285 -7.30 37.76 -8.74
C LYS A 285 -7.93 38.42 -9.97
N LYS A 286 -9.26 38.40 -10.10
CA LYS A 286 -10.02 39.06 -11.18
C LYS A 286 -9.61 38.59 -12.58
N LEU A 287 -9.20 37.32 -12.71
CA LEU A 287 -8.90 36.71 -14.01
C LEU A 287 -10.20 36.37 -14.75
N THR A 288 -10.20 36.47 -16.07
CA THR A 288 -11.29 35.95 -16.91
C THR A 288 -11.35 34.42 -16.80
N PRO A 289 -12.51 33.76 -17.01
CA PRO A 289 -12.62 32.30 -16.93
C PRO A 289 -11.62 31.56 -17.81
N ASP A 290 -11.47 31.99 -19.07
CA ASP A 290 -10.53 31.39 -20.02
C ASP A 290 -9.07 31.53 -19.56
N LEU A 291 -8.70 32.69 -19.03
CA LEU A 291 -7.36 32.93 -18.51
C LEU A 291 -7.10 32.16 -17.21
N ALA A 292 -8.09 32.04 -16.32
CA ALA A 292 -7.98 31.25 -15.10
C ALA A 292 -7.76 29.76 -15.42
N ALA A 293 -8.50 29.21 -16.39
CA ALA A 293 -8.32 27.84 -16.85
C ALA A 293 -6.94 27.59 -17.49
N LEU A 294 -6.40 28.57 -18.23
CA LEU A 294 -5.07 28.47 -18.85
C LEU A 294 -3.92 28.60 -17.83
N VAL A 295 -4.03 29.49 -16.86
CA VAL A 295 -2.94 29.80 -15.92
C VAL A 295 -2.92 28.84 -14.72
N THR A 296 -4.06 28.23 -14.35
CA THR A 296 -4.12 27.31 -13.20
C THR A 296 -3.14 26.13 -13.30
N PRO A 297 -3.04 25.42 -14.44
CA PRO A 297 -2.03 24.39 -14.62
C PRO A 297 -0.59 24.89 -14.45
N VAL A 298 -0.29 26.13 -14.83
CA VAL A 298 1.04 26.75 -14.65
C VAL A 298 1.36 27.06 -13.19
N TYR A 299 0.36 27.44 -12.39
CA TYR A 299 0.56 27.61 -10.94
C TYR A 299 0.68 26.26 -10.22
N LEU A 300 -0.19 25.30 -10.55
CA LEU A 300 -0.20 23.96 -9.94
C LEU A 300 1.10 23.24 -10.17
N ALA A 301 1.66 23.35 -11.35
CA ALA A 301 2.98 22.87 -11.69
C ALA A 301 4.10 23.22 -10.69
N GLN A 302 4.09 24.46 -10.20
CA GLN A 302 5.13 24.96 -9.30
C GLN A 302 4.79 24.73 -7.83
N ALA A 303 3.48 24.70 -7.50
CA ALA A 303 2.98 24.61 -6.13
C ALA A 303 2.63 23.17 -5.69
N ALA A 304 2.09 22.36 -6.59
CA ALA A 304 1.52 21.03 -6.35
C ALA A 304 1.47 20.19 -7.65
N PRO A 305 2.63 19.70 -8.15
CA PRO A 305 2.71 18.96 -9.41
C PRO A 305 1.83 17.69 -9.44
N GLU A 306 1.51 17.11 -8.28
CA GLU A 306 0.62 15.95 -8.15
C GLU A 306 -0.79 16.23 -8.69
N MET A 307 -1.21 17.50 -8.75
CA MET A 307 -2.51 17.92 -9.28
C MET A 307 -2.59 17.84 -10.81
N LEU A 308 -1.45 17.58 -11.47
CA LEU A 308 -1.29 17.52 -12.93
C LEU A 308 -0.92 16.13 -13.46
N VAL A 309 -0.80 15.13 -12.58
CA VAL A 309 -0.57 13.74 -12.98
C VAL A 309 -1.75 13.24 -13.82
N LYS A 310 -1.47 12.42 -14.83
CA LYS A 310 -2.51 11.88 -15.72
C LYS A 310 -3.25 10.73 -15.05
N GLU A 311 -4.51 10.57 -15.46
CA GLU A 311 -5.31 9.38 -15.10
C GLU A 311 -5.43 9.13 -13.59
N VAL A 312 -5.44 10.20 -12.78
CA VAL A 312 -5.68 10.08 -11.34
C VAL A 312 -7.17 9.81 -11.11
N PRO A 313 -7.54 8.68 -10.47
CA PRO A 313 -8.93 8.38 -10.20
C PRO A 313 -9.50 9.29 -9.10
N ASP A 314 -10.79 9.64 -9.18
CA ASP A 314 -11.47 10.46 -8.16
C ASP A 314 -11.53 9.78 -6.77
N THR A 315 -11.23 8.48 -6.69
CA THR A 315 -11.05 7.75 -5.43
C THR A 315 -9.82 8.20 -4.65
N LEU A 316 -8.81 8.78 -5.32
CA LEU A 316 -7.63 9.36 -4.66
C LEU A 316 -7.99 10.75 -4.12
N ARG A 317 -8.05 10.84 -2.79
CA ARG A 317 -8.49 12.04 -2.07
C ARG A 317 -7.33 12.69 -1.32
N ILE A 318 -7.35 14.02 -1.22
CA ILE A 318 -6.36 14.79 -0.46
C ILE A 318 -6.34 14.32 1.00
N GLY A 319 -5.12 14.17 1.55
CA GLY A 319 -4.86 13.76 2.93
C GLY A 319 -5.00 12.26 3.21
N THR A 320 -5.20 11.43 2.16
CA THR A 320 -5.03 9.97 2.24
C THR A 320 -3.57 9.56 2.04
N LEU A 321 -3.22 8.31 2.41
CA LEU A 321 -1.86 7.79 2.16
C LEU A 321 -1.55 7.72 0.66
N ALA A 322 -2.52 7.34 -0.19
CA ALA A 322 -2.35 7.33 -1.64
C ALA A 322 -1.98 8.71 -2.18
N TRP A 323 -2.57 9.78 -1.63
CA TRP A 323 -2.18 11.16 -1.97
C TRP A 323 -0.76 11.51 -1.49
N MET A 324 -0.33 11.05 -0.31
CA MET A 324 1.06 11.25 0.16
C MET A 324 2.06 10.55 -0.77
N GLU A 325 1.78 9.32 -1.18
CA GLU A 325 2.61 8.58 -2.12
C GLU A 325 2.65 9.26 -3.49
N LEU A 326 1.52 9.75 -3.99
CA LEU A 326 1.48 10.51 -5.23
C LEU A 326 2.40 11.74 -5.16
N ARG A 327 2.36 12.49 -4.05
CA ARG A 327 3.24 13.64 -3.82
C ARG A 327 4.72 13.24 -3.77
N LEU A 328 5.05 12.19 -3.03
CA LEU A 328 6.43 11.70 -2.93
C LEU A 328 6.93 11.21 -4.29
N GLY A 329 6.10 10.50 -5.05
CA GLY A 329 6.41 10.04 -6.40
C GLY A 329 6.61 11.19 -7.38
N CYS A 330 5.82 12.27 -7.28
CA CYS A 330 6.04 13.46 -8.10
C CYS A 330 7.39 14.11 -7.78
N THR A 331 7.74 14.22 -6.50
CA THR A 331 9.07 14.70 -6.09
C THR A 331 10.19 13.81 -6.66
N LEU A 332 10.01 12.48 -6.65
CA LEU A 332 10.96 11.52 -7.24
C LEU A 332 11.09 11.66 -8.76
N ALA A 333 9.97 11.78 -9.48
CA ALA A 333 9.96 11.91 -10.93
C ALA A 333 10.62 13.22 -11.38
N ASP A 334 10.31 14.32 -10.70
CA ASP A 334 10.79 15.64 -11.07
C ASP A 334 12.28 15.86 -10.75
N HIS A 335 12.95 14.93 -10.04
CA HIS A 335 14.42 14.87 -9.99
C HIS A 335 15.05 14.62 -11.35
N ALA A 336 14.38 13.93 -12.30
CA ALA A 336 14.88 13.80 -13.67
C ALA A 336 14.93 15.18 -14.35
N ALA A 337 13.76 15.81 -14.43
CA ALA A 337 13.61 17.19 -14.84
C ALA A 337 12.24 17.70 -14.36
N PRO A 338 12.12 19.01 -14.09
CA PRO A 338 10.84 19.62 -13.71
C PRO A 338 9.70 19.23 -14.66
N GLY A 339 8.58 18.81 -14.06
CA GLY A 339 7.39 18.39 -14.81
C GLY A 339 7.50 17.03 -15.50
N THR A 340 8.40 16.14 -15.09
CA THR A 340 8.39 14.74 -15.55
C THR A 340 7.14 14.01 -15.08
N SER A 341 6.74 14.25 -13.83
CA SER A 341 5.55 13.67 -13.18
C SER A 341 4.24 13.86 -13.97
N ARG A 342 4.03 15.02 -14.62
CA ARG A 342 2.82 15.29 -15.42
C ARG A 342 2.71 14.43 -16.68
N MET A 343 3.83 13.85 -17.12
CA MET A 343 3.85 12.98 -18.31
C MET A 343 3.49 11.54 -17.95
N MET A 344 3.42 11.24 -16.65
CA MET A 344 3.18 9.93 -16.08
C MET A 344 1.71 9.77 -15.66
N SER A 345 1.24 8.53 -15.63
CA SER A 345 -0.01 8.14 -14.94
C SER A 345 0.21 7.99 -13.43
N GLU A 346 -0.89 7.96 -12.65
CA GLU A 346 -0.84 7.68 -11.20
C GLU A 346 -0.03 6.43 -10.88
N HIS A 347 -0.30 5.32 -11.59
CA HIS A 347 0.40 4.05 -11.40
C HIS A 347 1.91 4.16 -11.66
N GLN A 348 2.32 4.90 -12.69
CA GLN A 348 3.74 5.11 -13.00
C GLN A 348 4.44 5.94 -11.92
N VAL A 349 3.81 7.04 -11.47
CA VAL A 349 4.36 7.90 -10.40
C VAL A 349 4.53 7.10 -9.12
N ARG A 350 3.54 6.27 -8.82
CA ARG A 350 3.52 5.46 -7.61
C ARG A 350 4.49 4.29 -7.62
N ALA A 351 4.75 3.69 -8.78
CA ALA A 351 5.80 2.69 -8.90
C ALA A 351 7.15 3.21 -8.37
N LEU A 352 7.43 4.52 -8.48
CA LEU A 352 8.64 5.14 -7.93
C LEU A 352 8.73 5.06 -6.41
N THR A 353 7.61 5.21 -5.69
CA THR A 353 7.62 5.18 -4.22
C THR A 353 7.74 3.76 -3.65
N THR A 354 7.50 2.73 -4.48
CA THR A 354 7.70 1.32 -4.13
C THR A 354 9.15 0.86 -4.26
N LEU A 355 10.02 1.66 -4.89
CA LEU A 355 11.45 1.38 -4.96
C LEU A 355 12.04 1.37 -3.54
N VAL A 356 13.05 0.53 -3.30
CA VAL A 356 13.77 0.48 -2.03
C VAL A 356 15.05 1.31 -2.18
N PRO A 357 15.38 2.20 -1.22
CA PRO A 357 16.64 2.92 -1.22
C PRO A 357 17.85 1.95 -1.28
N THR A 358 18.86 2.29 -2.08
CA THR A 358 20.11 1.51 -2.19
C THR A 358 21.16 1.93 -1.17
N SER A 359 20.94 3.03 -0.45
CA SER A 359 21.82 3.52 0.62
C SER A 359 21.05 4.26 1.70
N GLU A 360 21.62 4.34 2.91
CA GLU A 360 21.06 5.15 4.00
C GLU A 360 20.99 6.63 3.63
N ALA A 361 22.00 7.20 2.99
CA ALA A 361 21.98 8.59 2.54
C ALA A 361 20.83 8.89 1.56
N GLN A 362 20.46 7.94 0.71
CA GLN A 362 19.30 8.06 -0.18
C GLN A 362 17.97 7.95 0.59
N ALA A 363 17.89 7.08 1.60
CA ALA A 363 16.73 6.99 2.48
C ALA A 363 16.54 8.30 3.27
N GLU A 364 17.64 8.86 3.78
CA GLU A 364 17.72 10.14 4.46
C GLU A 364 17.26 11.31 3.56
N LEU A 365 17.73 11.35 2.31
CA LEU A 365 17.27 12.32 1.32
C LEU A 365 15.74 12.21 1.10
N MET A 366 15.18 11.00 1.11
CA MET A 366 13.73 10.83 0.95
C MET A 366 12.94 11.28 2.16
N GLN A 367 13.46 11.09 3.37
CA GLN A 367 12.87 11.66 4.57
C GLN A 367 12.80 13.18 4.47
N LEU A 368 13.88 13.85 4.02
CA LEU A 368 13.87 15.29 3.80
C LEU A 368 12.78 15.74 2.82
N ASN A 369 12.65 15.03 1.69
CA ASN A 369 11.63 15.31 0.69
C ASN A 369 10.19 15.09 1.21
N ALA A 370 10.03 14.22 2.21
CA ALA A 370 8.74 13.87 2.80
C ALA A 370 8.34 14.72 4.01
N LEU A 371 9.23 15.53 4.60
CA LEU A 371 8.97 16.35 5.79
C LEU A 371 7.65 17.13 5.68
N LYS A 372 7.52 17.91 4.61
CA LYS A 372 6.32 18.74 4.39
C LYS A 372 5.09 17.90 4.06
N ILE A 373 5.26 16.80 3.31
CA ILE A 373 4.16 15.89 2.95
C ILE A 373 3.55 15.29 4.22
N LEU A 374 4.40 14.83 5.15
CA LEU A 374 3.98 14.27 6.43
C LEU A 374 3.33 15.32 7.34
N ALA A 375 3.90 16.53 7.41
CA ALA A 375 3.31 17.61 8.19
C ALA A 375 1.92 18.02 7.66
N ASP A 376 1.79 18.20 6.34
CA ASP A 376 0.52 18.50 5.68
C ASP A 376 -0.51 17.38 5.96
N TRP A 377 -0.11 16.11 5.85
CA TRP A 377 -0.96 14.98 6.21
C TRP A 377 -1.39 14.99 7.68
N GLY A 378 -0.44 15.27 8.59
CA GLY A 378 -0.68 15.33 10.03
C GLY A 378 -1.70 16.41 10.38
N VAL A 379 -1.64 17.56 9.71
CA VAL A 379 -2.62 18.64 9.84
C VAL A 379 -3.99 18.27 9.27
N LEU A 380 -4.03 17.74 8.04
CA LEU A 380 -5.28 17.32 7.38
C LEU A 380 -6.03 16.25 8.22
N ASN A 381 -5.29 15.37 8.89
CA ASN A 381 -5.83 14.29 9.72
C ASN A 381 -6.00 14.67 11.21
N GLY A 382 -5.63 15.89 11.62
CA GLY A 382 -5.76 16.34 13.01
C GLY A 382 -4.77 15.68 13.99
N ALA A 383 -3.73 15.01 13.49
CA ALA A 383 -2.64 14.47 14.29
C ALA A 383 -1.70 15.58 14.78
N VAL A 384 -1.55 16.65 13.98
CA VAL A 384 -0.73 17.82 14.28
C VAL A 384 -1.56 19.08 14.11
N ARG A 385 -1.28 20.10 14.91
CA ARG A 385 -1.96 21.40 14.82
C ARG A 385 -1.47 22.18 13.60
N LEU A 386 -2.39 22.81 12.86
CA LEU A 386 -2.03 23.78 11.83
C LEU A 386 -1.33 24.99 12.47
N ARG A 387 -0.12 25.32 12.00
CA ARG A 387 0.64 26.47 12.48
C ARG A 387 0.64 27.59 11.44
N SER A 388 0.50 28.83 11.90
CA SER A 388 0.43 30.02 11.03
C SER A 388 1.78 30.42 10.42
N ASP A 389 2.88 30.01 11.06
CA ASP A 389 4.25 30.19 10.56
C ASP A 389 4.62 29.16 9.48
N GLY A 390 3.87 28.06 9.36
CA GLY A 390 4.15 26.96 8.43
C GLY A 390 5.35 26.09 8.85
N GLU A 391 5.94 26.36 10.02
CA GLU A 391 7.14 25.71 10.53
C GLU A 391 6.75 24.64 11.55
N TYR A 392 7.09 23.38 11.28
CA TYR A 392 6.75 22.25 12.15
C TYR A 392 7.97 21.79 12.95
N SER A 393 7.77 21.54 14.24
CA SER A 393 8.85 21.05 15.11
C SER A 393 9.15 19.58 14.86
N GLN A 394 10.31 19.11 15.34
CA GLN A 394 10.64 17.68 15.35
C GLN A 394 9.56 16.85 16.06
N HIS A 395 9.02 17.37 17.15
CA HIS A 395 7.95 16.70 17.90
C HIS A 395 6.69 16.56 17.05
N ASP A 396 6.31 17.60 16.31
CA ASP A 396 5.14 17.58 15.41
C ASP A 396 5.30 16.49 14.33
N LEU A 397 6.47 16.39 13.71
CA LEU A 397 6.77 15.38 12.69
C LEU A 397 6.78 13.96 13.27
N GLN A 398 7.30 13.78 14.49
CA GLN A 398 7.27 12.50 15.20
C GLN A 398 5.83 12.07 15.53
N GLU A 399 4.98 12.99 15.98
CA GLU A 399 3.57 12.71 16.25
C GLU A 399 2.80 12.36 14.97
N ALA A 400 3.01 13.11 13.88
CA ALA A 400 2.44 12.76 12.57
C ALA A 400 2.89 11.37 12.11
N SER A 401 4.20 11.08 12.21
CA SER A 401 4.77 9.77 11.84
C SER A 401 4.16 8.64 12.68
N ARG A 402 4.08 8.80 14.00
CA ARG A 402 3.45 7.82 14.91
C ARG A 402 1.99 7.59 14.56
N ALA A 403 1.22 8.65 14.31
CA ALA A 403 -0.19 8.54 13.94
C ALA A 403 -0.35 7.78 12.61
N LEU A 404 0.49 8.08 11.62
CA LEU A 404 0.48 7.42 10.32
C LEU A 404 0.80 5.93 10.44
N PHE A 405 1.91 5.56 11.10
CA PHE A 405 2.29 4.16 11.24
C PHE A 405 1.31 3.37 12.10
N LYS A 406 0.75 3.98 13.14
CA LYS A 406 -0.31 3.34 13.92
C LYS A 406 -1.52 3.02 13.04
N GLN A 407 -1.94 3.95 12.19
CA GLN A 407 -3.02 3.72 11.24
C GLN A 407 -2.68 2.60 10.25
N GLN A 408 -1.46 2.58 9.70
CA GLN A 408 -1.01 1.54 8.77
C GLN A 408 -0.94 0.15 9.43
N GLU A 409 -0.39 0.04 10.63
CA GLU A 409 -0.23 -1.21 11.38
C GLU A 409 -1.59 -1.78 11.79
N GLU A 410 -2.47 -0.97 12.39
CA GLU A 410 -3.83 -1.40 12.76
C GLU A 410 -4.63 -1.85 11.52
N THR A 411 -4.46 -1.17 10.40
CA THR A 411 -5.09 -1.53 9.11
C THR A 411 -4.54 -2.86 8.61
N ALA A 412 -3.22 -3.00 8.49
CA ALA A 412 -2.58 -4.20 7.98
C ALA A 412 -2.89 -5.43 8.85
N GLU A 413 -2.80 -5.31 10.18
CA GLU A 413 -3.11 -6.38 11.13
C GLU A 413 -4.57 -6.82 11.04
N ALA A 414 -5.50 -5.85 11.04
CA ALA A 414 -6.92 -6.16 11.02
C ALA A 414 -7.32 -6.88 9.71
N PHE A 415 -6.85 -6.40 8.55
CA PHE A 415 -7.16 -7.03 7.27
C PHE A 415 -6.41 -8.34 7.04
N ALA A 416 -5.17 -8.48 7.53
CA ALA A 416 -4.48 -9.77 7.53
C ALA A 416 -5.21 -10.82 8.36
N SER A 417 -5.71 -10.42 9.54
CA SER A 417 -6.48 -11.31 10.42
C SER A 417 -7.84 -11.69 9.81
N ALA A 418 -8.49 -10.76 9.11
CA ALA A 418 -9.78 -11.00 8.45
C ALA A 418 -9.67 -11.81 7.15
N SER A 419 -8.49 -11.83 6.50
CA SER A 419 -8.24 -12.61 5.28
C SER A 419 -8.00 -14.10 5.53
N VAL A 420 -7.99 -14.52 6.81
CA VAL A 420 -7.92 -15.93 7.19
C VAL A 420 -9.20 -16.64 6.72
N GLU A 421 -9.06 -17.82 6.14
CA GLU A 421 -10.22 -18.61 5.71
C GLU A 421 -11.13 -18.99 6.88
N LEU A 422 -12.44 -19.08 6.61
CA LEU A 422 -13.43 -19.51 7.58
C LEU A 422 -13.05 -20.89 8.16
N PRO A 423 -12.87 -21.04 9.48
CA PRO A 423 -12.55 -22.32 10.10
C PRO A 423 -13.70 -23.31 9.92
N THR A 424 -13.48 -24.37 9.12
CA THR A 424 -14.50 -25.41 8.90
C THR A 424 -14.41 -26.54 9.92
N ARG A 425 -15.55 -27.19 10.18
CA ARG A 425 -15.64 -28.38 11.02
C ARG A 425 -14.71 -29.48 10.54
N LYS A 426 -14.62 -29.68 9.22
CA LYS A 426 -13.74 -30.68 8.60
C LYS A 426 -12.26 -30.38 8.88
N ALA A 427 -11.82 -29.14 8.69
CA ALA A 427 -10.44 -28.74 8.94
C ALA A 427 -10.06 -28.92 10.42
N LEU A 428 -10.96 -28.55 11.35
CA LEU A 428 -10.77 -28.77 12.78
C LEU A 428 -10.69 -30.26 13.14
N ALA A 429 -11.58 -31.09 12.57
CA ALA A 429 -11.59 -32.52 12.81
C ALA A 429 -10.29 -33.19 12.35
N ILE A 430 -9.79 -32.86 11.16
CA ILE A 430 -8.50 -33.36 10.65
C ILE A 430 -7.36 -32.93 11.58
N ARG A 431 -7.34 -31.66 12.02
CA ARG A 431 -6.30 -31.13 12.92
C ARG A 431 -6.25 -31.90 14.24
N GLU A 432 -7.38 -32.13 14.88
CA GLU A 432 -7.43 -32.85 16.15
C GLU A 432 -7.16 -34.36 15.98
N LEU A 433 -7.58 -34.97 14.87
CA LEU A 433 -7.24 -36.36 14.57
C LEU A 433 -5.73 -36.54 14.35
N LEU A 434 -5.06 -35.64 13.63
CA LEU A 434 -3.60 -35.70 13.46
C LEU A 434 -2.84 -35.63 14.80
N ARG A 435 -3.41 -34.98 15.82
CA ARG A 435 -2.82 -34.92 17.17
C ARG A 435 -2.80 -36.29 17.86
N VAL A 436 -3.83 -37.12 17.64
CA VAL A 436 -3.94 -38.46 18.25
C VAL A 436 -3.49 -39.59 17.32
N PHE A 437 -3.29 -39.29 16.03
CA PHE A 437 -2.71 -40.16 14.99
C PHE A 437 -1.46 -39.50 14.36
N PRO A 438 -0.35 -39.37 15.12
CA PRO A 438 0.82 -38.58 14.69
C PRO A 438 1.55 -39.14 13.46
N ASP A 439 1.39 -40.45 13.20
CA ASP A 439 2.03 -41.15 12.08
C ASP A 439 1.17 -41.16 10.80
N SER A 440 0.03 -40.47 10.81
CA SER A 440 -0.92 -40.45 9.69
C SER A 440 -0.88 -39.13 8.94
N THR A 441 -1.17 -39.16 7.65
CA THR A 441 -1.43 -37.96 6.84
C THR A 441 -2.91 -37.60 6.81
N ALA A 442 -3.25 -36.35 6.47
CA ALA A 442 -4.66 -35.93 6.35
C ALA A 442 -5.44 -36.82 5.36
N SER A 443 -4.85 -37.13 4.20
CA SER A 443 -5.47 -38.02 3.21
C SER A 443 -5.58 -39.47 3.67
N GLU A 444 -4.69 -39.94 4.54
CA GLU A 444 -4.84 -41.26 5.17
C GLU A 444 -6.01 -41.26 6.16
N LEU A 445 -6.11 -40.25 7.02
CA LEU A 445 -7.23 -40.12 7.97
C LEU A 445 -8.59 -40.08 7.26
N GLU A 446 -8.69 -39.37 6.13
CA GLU A 446 -9.89 -39.34 5.30
C GLU A 446 -10.27 -40.72 4.74
N ARG A 447 -9.27 -41.55 4.42
CA ARG A 447 -9.46 -42.92 3.91
C ARG A 447 -9.66 -43.97 5.00
N MET A 448 -9.39 -43.65 6.27
CA MET A 448 -9.60 -44.59 7.37
C MET A 448 -11.09 -44.84 7.58
N SER A 449 -11.45 -46.13 7.65
CA SER A 449 -12.80 -46.57 7.97
C SER A 449 -12.86 -47.24 9.35
N LEU A 450 -14.04 -47.15 9.95
CA LEU A 450 -14.44 -47.68 11.24
C LEU A 450 -15.57 -48.69 11.06
N GLU A 451 -15.55 -49.72 11.88
CA GLU A 451 -16.59 -50.74 11.99
C GLU A 451 -17.09 -50.81 13.43
N LEU A 452 -18.36 -51.19 13.61
CA LEU A 452 -18.95 -51.36 14.94
C LEU A 452 -18.30 -52.54 15.67
N ALA A 453 -17.77 -52.30 16.86
CA ALA A 453 -16.99 -53.29 17.62
C ALA A 453 -17.84 -54.48 18.14
N ASN A 454 -19.13 -54.25 18.40
CA ASN A 454 -20.02 -55.22 19.03
C ASN A 454 -21.20 -55.58 18.11
N GLY A 455 -21.55 -56.87 18.07
CA GLY A 455 -22.73 -57.37 17.35
C GLY A 455 -24.06 -56.80 17.86
N LYS A 456 -24.17 -56.38 19.14
CA LYS A 456 -25.38 -55.71 19.65
C LYS A 456 -25.61 -54.34 19.00
N ASP A 457 -24.57 -53.50 18.94
CA ASP A 457 -24.65 -52.17 18.32
C ASP A 457 -24.89 -52.28 16.82
N ARG A 458 -24.31 -53.31 16.18
CA ARG A 458 -24.54 -53.62 14.77
C ARG A 458 -25.98 -54.04 14.48
N ARG A 459 -26.61 -54.85 15.34
CA ARG A 459 -28.03 -55.21 15.23
C ARG A 459 -28.98 -54.03 15.43
N ASN A 460 -28.62 -53.13 16.35
CA ASN A 460 -29.44 -51.98 16.70
C ASN A 460 -29.18 -50.75 15.82
N ALA A 461 -28.25 -50.83 14.86
CA ALA A 461 -27.95 -49.74 13.95
C ALA A 461 -29.15 -49.47 13.02
N PRO A 462 -29.60 -48.20 12.88
CA PRO A 462 -30.68 -47.85 11.96
C PRO A 462 -30.35 -48.27 10.51
N VAL A 463 -31.35 -48.75 9.77
CA VAL A 463 -31.18 -49.18 8.36
C VAL A 463 -30.65 -48.05 7.46
N THR A 464 -30.91 -46.80 7.82
CA THR A 464 -30.48 -45.60 7.11
C THR A 464 -29.00 -45.24 7.35
N GLU A 465 -28.34 -45.86 8.33
CA GLU A 465 -26.97 -45.58 8.69
C GLU A 465 -26.01 -46.68 8.17
N PRO A 466 -24.89 -46.31 7.53
CA PRO A 466 -23.94 -47.31 7.04
C PRO A 466 -23.23 -47.99 8.22
N ARG A 467 -23.04 -49.31 8.11
CA ARG A 467 -22.38 -50.15 9.14
C ARG A 467 -20.88 -49.89 9.24
N SER A 468 -20.27 -49.47 8.12
CA SER A 468 -18.90 -48.98 8.03
C SER A 468 -18.92 -47.46 7.85
N ARG A 469 -18.07 -46.72 8.55
CA ARG A 469 -18.03 -45.25 8.48
C ARG A 469 -16.62 -44.72 8.30
N SER A 470 -16.46 -43.53 7.72
CA SER A 470 -15.17 -42.83 7.78
C SER A 470 -14.85 -42.44 9.23
N LEU A 471 -13.58 -42.58 9.63
CA LEU A 471 -13.08 -42.07 10.92
C LEU A 471 -13.39 -40.57 11.07
N LEU A 472 -13.13 -39.81 10.01
CA LEU A 472 -13.34 -38.37 9.99
C LEU A 472 -14.82 -38.00 10.13
N GLU A 473 -15.69 -38.63 9.33
CA GLU A 473 -17.15 -38.36 9.39
C GLU A 473 -17.73 -38.73 10.76
N THR A 474 -17.33 -39.86 11.33
CA THR A 474 -17.79 -40.33 12.64
C THR A 474 -17.37 -39.40 13.77
N TYR A 475 -16.18 -38.80 13.66
CA TYR A 475 -15.75 -37.78 14.61
C TYR A 475 -16.54 -36.48 14.42
N MET A 476 -16.72 -36.01 13.18
CA MET A 476 -17.46 -34.79 12.85
C MET A 476 -18.93 -34.82 13.29
N THR A 477 -19.57 -35.98 13.30
CA THR A 477 -20.95 -36.15 13.79
C THR A 477 -21.06 -36.33 15.30
N GLY A 478 -19.93 -36.38 16.02
CA GLY A 478 -19.89 -36.65 17.47
C GLY A 478 -20.16 -38.11 17.85
N ASP A 479 -20.26 -39.01 16.87
CA ASP A 479 -20.59 -40.43 17.10
C ASP A 479 -19.37 -41.27 17.51
N LEU A 480 -18.15 -40.71 17.44
CA LEU A 480 -16.90 -41.39 17.78
C LEU A 480 -16.73 -41.50 19.31
N THR A 481 -17.39 -42.50 19.89
CA THR A 481 -17.37 -42.78 21.33
C THR A 481 -16.51 -44.00 21.68
N PRO A 482 -15.81 -44.00 22.84
CA PRO A 482 -15.07 -45.18 23.30
C PRO A 482 -15.96 -46.44 23.41
N GLY A 483 -15.40 -47.60 23.10
CA GLY A 483 -16.03 -48.92 23.19
C GLY A 483 -16.94 -49.30 22.01
N LYS A 484 -17.24 -48.37 21.09
CA LYS A 484 -18.21 -48.58 20.01
C LYS A 484 -17.57 -48.93 18.66
N TRP A 485 -16.35 -48.45 18.40
CA TRP A 485 -15.74 -48.48 17.07
C TRP A 485 -14.38 -49.19 17.08
N VAL A 486 -14.04 -49.82 15.96
CA VAL A 486 -12.69 -50.35 15.67
C VAL A 486 -12.28 -49.94 14.26
N LEU A 487 -10.98 -49.75 14.01
CA LEU A 487 -10.49 -49.44 12.67
C LEU A 487 -10.55 -50.70 11.79
N SER A 488 -11.04 -50.56 10.56
CA SER A 488 -11.20 -51.69 9.62
C SER A 488 -9.90 -52.45 9.35
N LYS A 489 -8.74 -51.78 9.43
CA LYS A 489 -7.41 -52.41 9.26
C LYS A 489 -7.04 -53.40 10.37
N HIS A 490 -7.74 -53.38 11.51
CA HIS A 490 -7.50 -54.28 12.64
C HIS A 490 -8.49 -55.44 12.68
N LEU A 491 -9.35 -55.58 11.66
CA LEU A 491 -10.20 -56.74 11.49
C LEU A 491 -9.37 -57.95 11.02
N LEU A 492 -9.54 -59.08 11.71
CA LEU A 492 -8.95 -60.37 11.34
C LEU A 492 -9.74 -61.07 10.23
N ALA A 493 -11.04 -60.77 10.13
CA ALA A 493 -11.94 -61.27 9.09
C ALA A 493 -13.03 -60.24 8.79
N PRO A 494 -13.54 -60.16 7.54
CA PRO A 494 -14.67 -59.29 7.22
C PRO A 494 -15.93 -59.74 8.00
N PRO A 495 -16.77 -58.78 8.45
CA PRO A 495 -17.98 -59.12 9.20
C PRO A 495 -18.98 -59.87 8.31
N THR A 496 -19.23 -61.14 8.60
CA THR A 496 -20.25 -61.94 7.90
C THR A 496 -21.64 -61.33 8.09
N SER A 497 -22.39 -61.15 6.99
CA SER A 497 -23.81 -60.78 7.07
C SER A 497 -24.63 -61.93 7.64
N ALA A 498 -25.47 -61.65 8.63
CA ALA A 498 -26.49 -62.60 9.06
C ALA A 498 -27.38 -62.95 7.84
N GLN A 499 -27.44 -64.24 7.50
CA GLN A 499 -28.24 -64.75 6.38
C GLN A 499 -29.73 -64.79 6.74
N THR A 500 -30.05 -64.78 8.04
CA THR A 500 -31.42 -64.77 8.55
C THR A 500 -31.54 -63.91 9.82
N PRO A 501 -32.75 -63.39 10.15
CA PRO A 501 -33.00 -62.63 11.38
C PRO A 501 -32.71 -63.37 12.69
N TYR A 502 -32.57 -64.70 12.64
CA TYR A 502 -32.39 -65.58 13.80
C TYR A 502 -30.94 -66.01 14.03
N GLN A 503 -30.01 -65.68 13.12
CA GLN A 503 -28.60 -65.94 13.35
C GLN A 503 -28.03 -64.93 14.37
N PRO A 504 -27.31 -65.40 15.41
CA PRO A 504 -26.62 -64.48 16.30
C PRO A 504 -25.55 -63.73 15.51
N ASP A 505 -25.77 -62.43 15.33
CA ASP A 505 -24.82 -61.52 14.67
C ASP A 505 -23.44 -61.70 15.31
N ARG A 506 -22.46 -62.17 14.51
CA ARG A 506 -21.12 -62.44 15.00
C ARG A 506 -20.40 -61.10 15.08
N ALA A 507 -19.94 -60.75 16.29
CA ALA A 507 -19.06 -59.61 16.46
C ALA A 507 -17.86 -59.73 15.49
N PRO A 508 -17.39 -58.63 14.90
CA PRO A 508 -16.20 -58.68 14.07
C PRO A 508 -15.04 -59.30 14.87
N GLN A 509 -14.26 -60.16 14.22
CA GLN A 509 -13.04 -60.69 14.81
C GLN A 509 -11.99 -59.59 14.70
N VAL A 510 -11.56 -59.05 15.84
CA VAL A 510 -10.61 -57.94 15.92
C VAL A 510 -9.33 -58.43 16.57
N ALA A 511 -8.18 -57.90 16.14
CA ALA A 511 -6.91 -58.14 16.81
C ALA A 511 -6.97 -57.74 18.29
N GLU A 512 -6.31 -58.52 19.15
CA GLU A 512 -6.26 -58.28 20.59
C GLU A 512 -5.71 -56.88 20.92
N GLY A 513 -6.37 -56.15 21.81
CA GLY A 513 -6.00 -54.78 22.22
C GLY A 513 -6.35 -53.67 21.22
N ALA A 514 -6.86 -53.97 20.02
CA ALA A 514 -7.14 -52.96 18.99
C ALA A 514 -8.26 -51.98 19.38
N LEU A 515 -9.25 -52.44 20.16
CA LEU A 515 -10.32 -51.60 20.70
C LEU A 515 -9.73 -50.61 21.72
N GLU A 516 -8.95 -51.10 22.69
CA GLU A 516 -8.30 -50.28 23.70
C GLU A 516 -7.35 -49.24 23.07
N LEU A 517 -6.65 -49.60 21.98
CA LEU A 517 -5.78 -48.68 21.26
C LEU A 517 -6.54 -47.50 20.63
N LEU A 518 -7.69 -47.75 20.00
CA LEU A 518 -8.52 -46.67 19.45
C LEU A 518 -9.17 -45.86 20.57
N ASP A 519 -9.71 -46.52 21.60
CA ASP A 519 -10.34 -45.87 22.74
C ASP A 519 -9.41 -44.89 23.47
N ARG A 520 -8.13 -45.28 23.65
CA ARG A 520 -7.12 -44.38 24.21
C ARG A 520 -6.98 -43.11 23.38
N ARG A 521 -6.99 -43.20 22.05
CA ARG A 521 -6.93 -42.02 21.16
C ARG A 521 -8.20 -41.18 21.24
N VAL A 522 -9.37 -41.82 21.20
CA VAL A 522 -10.68 -41.14 21.24
C VAL A 522 -10.84 -40.32 22.52
N ARG A 523 -10.40 -40.82 23.68
CA ARG A 523 -10.47 -40.10 24.96
C ARG A 523 -9.66 -38.78 24.98
N HIS A 524 -8.69 -38.62 24.09
CA HIS A 524 -7.89 -37.39 23.99
C HIS A 524 -8.45 -36.41 22.96
N LEU A 525 -9.51 -36.75 22.22
CA LEU A 525 -10.15 -35.86 21.26
C LEU A 525 -11.17 -34.94 21.95
N PRO A 526 -11.16 -33.62 21.67
CA PRO A 526 -12.17 -32.71 22.16
C PRO A 526 -13.51 -32.89 21.42
N GLU A 527 -14.60 -32.42 22.02
CA GLU A 527 -15.88 -32.27 21.33
C GLU A 527 -15.77 -31.20 20.23
N LEU A 528 -16.16 -31.55 19.00
CA LEU A 528 -15.98 -30.67 17.86
C LEU A 528 -16.95 -29.50 17.80
N GLU A 529 -18.20 -29.67 18.23
CA GLU A 529 -19.21 -28.61 18.14
C GLU A 529 -18.87 -27.37 19.00
N PRO A 530 -18.54 -27.50 20.31
CA PRO A 530 -18.11 -26.34 21.11
C PRO A 530 -16.78 -25.75 20.61
N LEU A 531 -15.88 -26.58 20.08
CA LEU A 531 -14.62 -26.13 19.49
C LEU A 531 -14.86 -25.33 18.20
N LEU A 532 -15.76 -25.79 17.34
CA LEU A 532 -16.16 -25.10 16.12
C LEU A 532 -16.81 -23.77 16.46
N LYS A 533 -17.81 -23.76 17.35
CA LYS A 533 -18.49 -22.54 17.79
C LYS A 533 -17.52 -21.51 18.35
N SER A 534 -16.59 -21.92 19.22
CA SER A 534 -15.60 -21.00 19.78
C SER A 534 -14.60 -20.48 18.73
N THR A 535 -14.19 -21.32 17.78
CA THR A 535 -13.26 -20.93 16.70
C THR A 535 -13.94 -20.01 15.68
N VAL A 536 -15.17 -20.30 15.28
CA VAL A 536 -15.98 -19.43 14.41
C VAL A 536 -16.27 -18.10 15.08
N ASN A 537 -16.63 -18.09 16.37
CA ASN A 537 -16.82 -16.84 17.12
C ASN A 537 -15.54 -16.00 17.20
N ARG A 538 -14.37 -16.63 17.33
CA ARG A 538 -13.09 -15.92 17.28
C ARG A 538 -12.86 -15.31 15.89
N HIS A 539 -13.14 -16.07 14.83
CA HIS A 539 -13.04 -15.59 13.46
C HIS A 539 -14.02 -14.44 13.17
N LEU A 540 -15.27 -14.55 13.60
CA LEU A 540 -16.25 -13.46 13.53
C LEU A 540 -15.73 -12.20 14.22
N LYS A 541 -15.15 -12.30 15.43
CA LYS A 541 -14.55 -11.13 16.11
C LYS A 541 -13.42 -10.49 15.31
N GLN A 542 -12.62 -11.28 14.59
CA GLN A 542 -11.57 -10.75 13.70
C GLN A 542 -12.18 -10.00 12.51
N LEU A 543 -13.22 -10.55 11.88
CA LEU A 543 -13.96 -9.90 10.80
C LEU A 543 -14.62 -8.58 11.27
N GLN A 544 -15.24 -8.59 12.46
CA GLN A 544 -15.83 -7.41 13.08
C GLN A 544 -14.76 -6.35 13.39
N GLY A 545 -13.58 -6.76 13.88
CA GLY A 545 -12.45 -5.87 14.10
C GLY A 545 -11.98 -5.18 12.82
N ALA A 546 -11.80 -5.95 11.74
CA ALA A 546 -11.45 -5.40 10.43
C ALA A 546 -12.52 -4.46 9.86
N TYR A 547 -13.79 -4.80 10.05
CA TYR A 547 -14.88 -3.94 9.64
C TYR A 547 -14.93 -2.63 10.45
N ALA A 548 -14.67 -2.67 11.77
CA ALA A 548 -14.52 -1.46 12.57
C ALA A 548 -13.35 -0.59 12.09
N THR A 549 -12.20 -1.19 11.75
CA THR A 549 -11.06 -0.47 11.16
C THR A 549 -11.42 0.16 9.82
N LYS A 550 -12.14 -0.55 8.95
CA LYS A 550 -12.68 0.01 7.70
C LYS A 550 -13.55 1.24 7.96
N LEU A 551 -14.49 1.15 8.90
CA LEU A 551 -15.38 2.26 9.25
C LEU A 551 -14.59 3.47 9.75
N LYS A 552 -13.57 3.27 10.61
CA LYS A 552 -12.66 4.36 11.05
C LYS A 552 -12.00 5.06 9.87
N LEU A 553 -11.50 4.30 8.89
CA LEU A 553 -10.90 4.84 7.66
C LEU A 553 -11.93 5.64 6.85
N MET A 554 -13.16 5.12 6.69
CA MET A 554 -14.23 5.82 5.98
C MET A 554 -14.58 7.15 6.64
N PHE A 555 -14.75 7.18 7.96
CA PHE A 555 -15.02 8.43 8.68
C PHE A 555 -13.84 9.42 8.58
N ALA A 556 -12.59 8.94 8.63
CA ALA A 556 -11.41 9.78 8.50
C ALA A 556 -11.30 10.44 7.11
N GLN A 557 -11.86 9.83 6.07
CA GLN A 557 -11.89 10.36 4.70
C GLN A 557 -13.01 11.38 4.44
N LEU A 558 -13.89 11.63 5.41
CA LEU A 558 -14.95 12.64 5.25
C LEU A 558 -14.37 14.07 5.20
N PRO A 559 -15.06 15.01 4.53
CA PRO A 559 -14.73 16.42 4.60
C PRO A 559 -14.69 16.93 6.04
N LEU A 560 -13.88 17.96 6.30
CA LEU A 560 -13.66 18.51 7.63
C LEU A 560 -14.97 18.87 8.36
N ALA A 561 -15.91 19.52 7.66
CA ALA A 561 -17.18 19.93 8.25
C ALA A 561 -17.95 18.74 8.87
N GLU A 562 -17.99 17.62 8.16
CA GLU A 562 -18.69 16.41 8.64
C GLU A 562 -17.92 15.73 9.78
N ARG A 563 -16.59 15.69 9.70
CA ARG A 563 -15.75 15.15 10.79
C ARG A 563 -15.94 15.93 12.08
N THR A 564 -15.94 17.26 12.00
CA THR A 564 -16.17 18.14 13.16
C THR A 564 -17.59 17.98 13.70
N LEU A 565 -18.60 17.92 12.81
CA LEU A 565 -19.99 17.70 13.19
C LEU A 565 -20.17 16.36 13.93
N ILE A 566 -19.57 15.27 13.44
CA ILE A 566 -19.63 13.95 14.08
C ILE A 566 -18.87 13.96 15.41
N GLU A 567 -17.70 14.60 15.48
CA GLU A 567 -16.89 14.62 16.71
C GLU A 567 -17.57 15.41 17.84
N LEU A 568 -18.17 16.56 17.53
CA LEU A 568 -18.79 17.44 18.52
C LEU A 568 -20.27 17.15 18.75
N GLY A 569 -21.01 16.58 17.78
CA GLY A 569 -22.45 16.36 17.89
C GLY A 569 -22.87 15.09 18.64
N LYS A 570 -24.05 15.06 19.27
CA LYS A 570 -24.63 13.81 19.81
C LYS A 570 -24.92 12.84 18.66
N VAL A 571 -24.51 11.58 18.77
CA VAL A 571 -24.72 10.56 17.72
C VAL A 571 -25.69 9.49 18.16
N GLU A 572 -26.68 9.19 17.33
CA GLU A 572 -27.64 8.10 17.50
C GLU A 572 -27.60 7.18 16.28
N LEU A 573 -27.60 5.87 16.51
CA LEU A 573 -27.51 4.87 15.45
C LEU A 573 -28.82 4.10 15.37
N PHE A 574 -29.22 3.74 14.15
CA PHE A 574 -30.46 3.05 13.86
C PHE A 574 -30.25 1.96 12.81
N THR A 575 -31.01 0.88 12.95
CA THR A 575 -31.15 -0.17 11.93
C THR A 575 -32.51 -0.06 11.26
N LEU A 576 -32.58 -0.44 10.00
CA LEU A 576 -33.84 -0.58 9.28
C LEU A 576 -34.18 -2.06 9.18
N ARG A 577 -35.46 -2.40 9.30
CA ARG A 577 -35.95 -3.76 9.02
C ARG A 577 -37.25 -3.75 8.25
N GLY A 578 -37.49 -4.86 7.55
CA GLY A 578 -38.79 -5.16 6.97
C GLY A 578 -39.82 -5.60 8.03
N GLU A 579 -41.07 -5.69 7.59
CA GLU A 579 -42.16 -6.24 8.38
C GLU A 579 -42.00 -7.76 8.54
N THR A 580 -42.29 -8.29 9.72
CA THR A 580 -42.24 -9.74 9.97
C THR A 580 -43.46 -10.49 9.43
N GLY A 581 -44.55 -9.77 9.12
CA GLY A 581 -45.79 -10.33 8.60
C GLY A 581 -46.63 -11.11 9.62
N VAL A 582 -46.19 -11.18 10.88
CA VAL A 582 -46.86 -11.93 11.96
C VAL A 582 -47.53 -11.00 12.97
N VAL A 583 -48.41 -11.56 13.80
CA VAL A 583 -49.06 -10.83 14.89
C VAL A 583 -48.05 -10.39 15.94
N GLN A 584 -48.30 -9.25 16.58
CA GLN A 584 -47.36 -8.63 17.53
C GLN A 584 -46.95 -9.60 18.66
N VAL A 585 -47.86 -10.45 19.13
CA VAL A 585 -47.61 -11.44 20.19
C VAL A 585 -46.65 -12.55 19.74
N GLU A 586 -46.60 -12.85 18.44
CA GLU A 586 -45.72 -13.85 17.85
C GLU A 586 -44.43 -13.26 17.26
N GLU A 587 -44.22 -11.95 17.38
CA GLU A 587 -43.04 -11.26 16.84
C GLU A 587 -41.84 -11.46 17.80
N THR A 588 -41.13 -12.56 17.61
CA THR A 588 -39.91 -12.87 18.38
C THR A 588 -38.71 -12.06 17.90
N GLN A 589 -37.70 -11.89 18.75
CA GLN A 589 -36.46 -11.18 18.38
C GLN A 589 -35.77 -11.84 17.17
N ALA A 590 -35.74 -13.17 17.10
CA ALA A 590 -35.18 -13.90 15.97
C ALA A 590 -35.90 -13.58 14.64
N ARG A 591 -37.23 -13.39 14.66
CA ARG A 591 -37.98 -12.98 13.47
C ARG A 591 -37.67 -11.53 13.07
N LYS A 592 -37.50 -10.63 14.03
CA LYS A 592 -37.08 -9.24 13.78
C LYS A 592 -35.67 -9.19 13.18
N ASP A 593 -34.73 -9.91 13.78
CA ASP A 593 -33.34 -9.96 13.34
C ASP A 593 -33.18 -10.58 11.94
N ALA A 594 -34.07 -11.50 11.57
CA ALA A 594 -34.12 -12.08 10.22
C ALA A 594 -34.60 -11.08 9.14
N GLN A 595 -35.34 -10.04 9.53
CA GLN A 595 -35.79 -8.97 8.63
C GLN A 595 -34.89 -7.72 8.70
N ARG A 596 -33.87 -7.72 9.57
CA ARG A 596 -32.98 -6.58 9.77
C ARG A 596 -32.07 -6.40 8.57
N GLY A 597 -32.02 -5.17 8.07
CA GLY A 597 -31.07 -4.73 7.08
C GLY A 597 -29.69 -4.49 7.69
N ARG A 598 -28.81 -5.49 7.58
CA ARG A 598 -27.46 -5.48 8.18
C ARG A 598 -26.39 -4.87 7.29
N HIS A 599 -26.71 -4.57 6.03
CA HIS A 599 -25.75 -4.00 5.09
C HIS A 599 -25.64 -2.47 5.17
N ALA A 600 -26.47 -1.82 5.98
CA ALA A 600 -26.34 -0.40 6.26
C ALA A 600 -26.84 -0.02 7.66
N THR A 601 -26.33 1.08 8.18
CA THR A 601 -26.75 1.67 9.45
C THR A 601 -27.07 3.14 9.22
N LEU A 602 -28.22 3.59 9.70
CA LEU A 602 -28.58 5.01 9.69
C LEU A 602 -27.97 5.68 10.92
N MET A 603 -27.24 6.77 10.72
CA MET A 603 -26.61 7.55 11.78
C MET A 603 -27.21 8.95 11.78
N ARG A 604 -27.78 9.36 12.92
CA ARG A 604 -28.24 10.72 13.18
C ARG A 604 -27.20 11.43 14.02
N VAL A 605 -26.87 12.66 13.63
CA VAL A 605 -25.94 13.53 14.36
C VAL A 605 -26.64 14.84 14.66
N GLU A 606 -26.63 15.25 15.92
CA GLU A 606 -27.25 16.49 16.39
C GLU A 606 -26.20 17.39 17.06
N HIS A 607 -26.01 18.60 16.52
CA HIS A 607 -25.08 19.61 17.06
C HIS A 607 -25.67 21.00 16.87
N ASP A 608 -25.69 21.82 17.93
CA ASP A 608 -26.24 23.19 17.89
C ASP A 608 -27.60 23.30 17.20
N GLN A 609 -28.55 22.43 17.58
CA GLN A 609 -29.91 22.34 17.00
C GLN A 609 -29.96 21.95 15.50
N THR A 610 -28.82 21.67 14.88
CA THR A 610 -28.75 21.15 13.51
C THR A 610 -28.72 19.63 13.54
N VAL A 611 -29.60 18.99 12.78
CA VAL A 611 -29.67 17.53 12.62
C VAL A 611 -29.13 17.14 11.24
N ALA A 612 -28.25 16.16 11.19
CA ALA A 612 -27.76 15.56 9.95
C ALA A 612 -27.91 14.04 10.01
N TYR A 613 -28.30 13.44 8.89
CA TYR A 613 -28.42 11.99 8.74
C TYR A 613 -27.36 11.45 7.77
N TYR A 614 -26.85 10.27 8.07
CA TYR A 614 -25.91 9.54 7.23
C TYR A 614 -26.32 8.09 7.11
N GLU A 615 -26.32 7.56 5.89
CA GLU A 615 -26.43 6.13 5.65
C GLU A 615 -25.00 5.56 5.50
N VAL A 616 -24.63 4.69 6.43
CA VAL A 616 -23.30 4.06 6.49
C VAL A 616 -23.42 2.62 5.96
N PHE A 617 -23.01 2.40 4.71
CA PHE A 617 -23.12 1.10 4.05
C PHE A 617 -21.88 0.22 4.26
N ALA A 618 -22.11 -1.08 4.46
CA ALA A 618 -21.05 -2.07 4.58
C ALA A 618 -20.20 -2.21 3.31
N SER A 619 -20.79 -1.89 2.15
CA SER A 619 -20.09 -1.82 0.85
C SER A 619 -18.92 -0.82 0.88
N GLY A 620 -19.01 0.24 1.67
CA GLY A 620 -18.00 1.29 1.76
C GLY A 620 -18.50 2.68 1.36
N GLU A 621 -19.79 2.82 1.07
CA GLU A 621 -20.42 4.11 0.78
C GLU A 621 -20.96 4.76 2.05
N LEU A 622 -20.78 6.08 2.15
CA LEU A 622 -21.35 6.91 3.22
C LEU A 622 -22.09 8.07 2.58
N ILE A 623 -23.41 8.07 2.71
CA ILE A 623 -24.29 9.03 2.04
C ILE A 623 -24.87 9.98 3.09
N LYS A 624 -24.63 11.28 2.93
CA LYS A 624 -25.31 12.31 3.72
C LYS A 624 -26.73 12.51 3.19
N ARG A 625 -27.72 12.48 4.07
CA ARG A 625 -29.14 12.63 3.75
C ARG A 625 -29.65 13.99 4.21
N THR A 626 -30.14 14.78 3.26
CA THR A 626 -30.65 16.15 3.46
C THR A 626 -32.16 16.25 3.29
N ASP A 627 -32.82 15.15 2.94
CA ASP A 627 -34.25 15.04 2.63
C ASP A 627 -35.09 14.47 3.79
N LEU A 628 -34.44 14.01 4.86
CA LEU A 628 -35.10 13.42 6.03
C LEU A 628 -35.53 14.48 7.06
N PRO A 629 -36.65 14.27 7.77
CA PRO A 629 -37.09 15.17 8.84
C PRO A 629 -36.19 15.07 10.08
N ASP A 630 -36.14 16.12 10.90
CA ASP A 630 -35.34 16.16 12.14
C ASP A 630 -35.67 15.03 13.12
N ALA A 631 -36.94 14.59 13.15
CA ALA A 631 -37.42 13.47 13.93
C ALA A 631 -38.00 12.37 13.01
N ILE A 632 -37.43 11.18 13.08
CA ILE A 632 -37.88 10.00 12.34
C ILE A 632 -38.80 9.15 13.22
N GLU A 633 -39.86 8.58 12.63
CA GLU A 633 -40.75 7.65 13.33
C GLU A 633 -40.02 6.33 13.67
N LEU A 634 -40.00 5.98 14.96
CA LEU A 634 -39.37 4.76 15.45
C LEU A 634 -40.41 3.64 15.63
N HIS A 635 -39.95 2.40 15.55
CA HIS A 635 -40.71 1.18 15.84
C HIS A 635 -41.92 0.89 14.94
N GLY A 636 -42.14 1.72 13.91
CA GLY A 636 -43.26 1.58 12.98
C GLY A 636 -44.61 1.89 13.64
N VAL A 637 -45.69 1.49 12.98
CA VAL A 637 -47.07 1.77 13.41
C VAL A 637 -47.84 0.50 13.69
N ILE A 638 -48.58 0.47 14.80
CA ILE A 638 -49.46 -0.66 15.15
C ILE A 638 -50.75 -0.54 14.35
N ARG A 639 -51.06 -1.53 13.52
CA ARG A 639 -52.34 -1.64 12.79
C ARG A 639 -53.10 -2.89 13.23
N LYS A 640 -54.43 -2.79 13.23
CA LYS A 640 -55.30 -3.95 13.49
C LYS A 640 -55.58 -4.68 12.17
N GLN A 641 -55.20 -5.96 12.09
CA GLN A 641 -55.53 -6.80 10.94
C GLN A 641 -56.59 -7.83 11.32
N ARG A 642 -57.51 -8.06 10.38
CA ARG A 642 -58.55 -9.08 10.50
C ARG A 642 -57.97 -10.44 10.11
N ILE A 643 -57.98 -11.39 11.04
CA ILE A 643 -57.55 -12.78 10.80
C ILE A 643 -58.73 -13.72 11.02
N SER A 644 -58.79 -14.79 10.23
CA SER A 644 -59.81 -15.83 10.35
C SER A 644 -59.51 -16.74 11.55
N ALA A 645 -60.49 -16.90 12.44
CA ALA A 645 -60.44 -17.79 13.59
C ALA A 645 -61.60 -18.80 13.53
N PRO A 646 -61.55 -19.92 14.28
CA PRO A 646 -62.56 -20.98 14.19
C PRO A 646 -64.01 -20.53 14.51
N HIS A 647 -64.20 -19.40 15.21
CA HIS A 647 -65.50 -18.86 15.62
C HIS A 647 -65.79 -17.46 15.03
N GLY A 648 -65.12 -17.06 13.95
CA GLY A 648 -65.32 -15.76 13.30
C GLY A 648 -64.02 -15.03 12.96
N SER A 649 -64.09 -13.73 12.67
CA SER A 649 -62.90 -12.91 12.41
C SER A 649 -62.51 -12.09 13.62
N VAL A 650 -61.24 -12.16 14.04
CA VAL A 650 -60.69 -11.36 15.14
C VAL A 650 -59.74 -10.32 14.59
N TYR A 651 -59.79 -9.11 15.15
CA TYR A 651 -58.81 -8.06 14.88
C TYR A 651 -57.64 -8.20 15.84
N VAL A 652 -56.45 -8.39 15.31
CA VAL A 652 -55.22 -8.53 16.09
C VAL A 652 -54.21 -7.45 15.72
N PRO A 653 -53.40 -6.97 16.67
CA PRO A 653 -52.38 -5.97 16.41
C PRO A 653 -51.20 -6.58 15.64
N ILE A 654 -50.74 -5.87 14.61
CA ILE A 654 -49.53 -6.16 13.83
C ILE A 654 -48.71 -4.88 13.70
N VAL A 655 -47.40 -5.00 13.80
CA VAL A 655 -46.46 -3.91 13.56
C VAL A 655 -46.25 -3.77 12.04
N ARG A 656 -46.51 -2.58 11.51
CA ARG A 656 -46.32 -2.24 10.09
C ARG A 656 -45.26 -1.16 9.94
N GLY A 657 -44.53 -1.19 8.84
CA GLY A 657 -43.52 -0.19 8.51
C GLY A 657 -44.16 1.12 8.05
N THR A 658 -43.47 2.22 8.30
CA THR A 658 -43.82 3.54 7.79
C THR A 658 -43.17 3.74 6.41
N GLN A 659 -43.87 4.40 5.50
CA GLN A 659 -43.31 4.79 4.19
C GLN A 659 -42.25 5.89 4.38
N MET A 660 -41.00 5.57 4.08
CA MET A 660 -39.86 6.49 4.22
C MET A 660 -38.92 6.37 3.00
N PRO A 661 -38.15 7.42 2.67
CA PRO A 661 -37.29 7.44 1.48
C PRO A 661 -35.99 6.63 1.65
N PHE A 662 -36.09 5.38 2.10
CA PHE A 662 -34.95 4.46 2.24
C PHE A 662 -35.01 3.33 1.23
N ASP A 663 -33.86 2.90 0.72
CA ASP A 663 -33.75 1.70 -0.12
C ASP A 663 -33.59 0.46 0.78
N LEU A 664 -34.70 -0.09 1.27
CA LEU A 664 -34.67 -1.26 2.15
C LEU A 664 -33.98 -2.47 1.51
N ALA A 665 -34.01 -2.59 0.17
CA ALA A 665 -33.31 -3.65 -0.54
C ALA A 665 -31.79 -3.51 -0.40
N ALA A 666 -31.25 -2.30 -0.48
CA ALA A 666 -29.83 -2.03 -0.25
C ALA A 666 -29.42 -2.39 1.20
N TYR A 667 -30.26 -2.04 2.17
CA TYR A 667 -30.05 -2.39 3.58
C TYR A 667 -30.04 -3.90 3.85
N THR A 668 -30.87 -4.67 3.15
CA THR A 668 -31.08 -6.11 3.39
C THR A 668 -30.19 -7.01 2.54
N THR A 669 -29.87 -6.62 1.32
CA THR A 669 -29.12 -7.46 0.36
C THR A 669 -27.71 -6.97 0.09
N GLY A 670 -27.39 -5.73 0.45
CA GLY A 670 -26.10 -5.10 0.14
C GLY A 670 -25.96 -4.65 -1.31
N SER A 671 -27.06 -4.57 -2.07
CA SER A 671 -27.06 -3.94 -3.41
C SER A 671 -26.61 -2.48 -3.33
N ALA A 672 -26.04 -1.95 -4.41
CA ALA A 672 -25.69 -0.54 -4.50
C ALA A 672 -26.92 0.33 -4.17
N PRO A 673 -26.80 1.33 -3.27
CA PRO A 673 -27.91 2.17 -2.91
C PRO A 673 -28.35 3.02 -4.11
N ARG A 674 -29.66 3.19 -4.25
CA ARG A 674 -30.24 4.05 -5.28
C ARG A 674 -30.66 5.36 -4.63
N PRO A 675 -29.97 6.49 -4.89
CA PRO A 675 -30.25 7.78 -4.23
C PRO A 675 -31.69 8.28 -4.47
N GLU A 676 -32.32 7.85 -5.56
CA GLU A 676 -33.69 8.20 -5.94
C GLU A 676 -34.71 7.08 -5.63
N ALA A 677 -34.37 6.10 -4.79
CA ALA A 677 -35.24 4.96 -4.50
C ALA A 677 -36.60 5.41 -3.94
N MET A 678 -37.67 4.78 -4.45
CA MET A 678 -39.04 4.96 -3.99
C MET A 678 -39.17 4.69 -2.49
N ALA A 679 -40.12 5.36 -1.85
CA ALA A 679 -40.44 5.12 -0.45
C ALA A 679 -40.64 3.62 -0.19
N SER A 680 -39.88 3.07 0.76
CA SER A 680 -40.04 1.71 1.25
C SER A 680 -40.80 1.75 2.57
N SER A 681 -41.64 0.74 2.79
CA SER A 681 -42.20 0.50 4.12
C SER A 681 -41.10 -0.08 5.01
N VAL A 682 -40.66 0.71 6.00
CA VAL A 682 -39.56 0.35 6.89
C VAL A 682 -39.94 0.50 8.36
N ILE A 683 -39.29 -0.27 9.21
CA ILE A 683 -39.34 -0.10 10.66
C ILE A 683 -37.94 0.32 11.11
N VAL A 684 -37.83 1.51 11.70
CA VAL A 684 -36.59 2.06 12.24
C VAL A 684 -36.44 1.66 13.70
N GLU A 685 -35.32 1.03 14.06
CA GLU A 685 -35.05 0.60 15.43
C GLU A 685 -33.69 1.14 15.91
N PRO A 686 -33.59 1.66 17.15
CA PRO A 686 -32.34 2.15 17.69
C PRO A 686 -31.30 1.03 17.83
N LEU A 687 -30.05 1.36 17.53
CA LEU A 687 -28.88 0.48 17.65
C LEU A 687 -28.04 0.91 18.86
N GLY A 688 -28.44 0.44 20.05
CA GLY A 688 -27.81 0.84 21.31
C GLY A 688 -28.22 2.23 21.78
N GLY A 689 -27.52 2.74 22.80
CA GLY A 689 -27.75 4.07 23.36
C GLY A 689 -27.04 5.18 22.56
N ALA A 690 -27.49 6.42 22.76
CA ALA A 690 -26.85 7.60 22.18
C ALA A 690 -25.39 7.74 22.63
N ILE A 691 -24.53 8.15 21.71
CA ILE A 691 -23.13 8.45 21.95
C ILE A 691 -23.01 9.96 22.20
N ALA A 692 -22.45 10.31 23.35
CA ALA A 692 -22.36 11.68 23.82
C ALA A 692 -21.54 12.59 22.88
N PRO A 693 -21.85 13.90 22.82
CA PRO A 693 -21.02 14.88 22.12
C PRO A 693 -19.58 14.89 22.67
N GLY A 694 -18.62 15.19 21.80
CA GLY A 694 -17.24 15.45 22.21
C GLY A 694 -17.10 16.90 22.68
N GLU A 695 -16.08 17.17 23.47
CA GLU A 695 -15.77 18.53 23.91
C GLU A 695 -14.78 19.19 22.94
N LEU A 696 -15.02 20.45 22.59
CA LEU A 696 -14.06 21.25 21.86
C LEU A 696 -12.85 21.50 22.77
N PRO A 697 -11.62 21.12 22.37
CA PRO A 697 -10.44 21.36 23.21
C PRO A 697 -10.26 22.85 23.52
N ALA A 698 -9.94 23.18 24.77
CA ALA A 698 -9.89 24.57 25.26
C ALA A 698 -8.95 25.51 24.48
N ASN A 699 -7.95 24.95 23.80
CA ASN A 699 -6.98 25.69 22.98
C ASN A 699 -7.38 25.83 21.50
N HIS A 700 -8.61 25.43 21.13
CA HIS A 700 -9.12 25.48 19.76
C HIS A 700 -10.41 26.30 19.67
N THR A 701 -10.60 26.91 18.52
CA THR A 701 -11.89 27.44 18.05
C THR A 701 -12.52 26.45 17.08
N LEU A 702 -13.82 26.54 16.83
CA LEU A 702 -14.49 25.69 15.82
C LEU A 702 -13.83 25.79 14.43
N GLN A 703 -13.31 26.97 14.06
CA GLN A 703 -12.65 27.18 12.76
C GLN A 703 -11.24 26.59 12.69
N SER A 704 -10.55 26.45 13.82
CA SER A 704 -9.18 25.92 13.90
C SER A 704 -9.13 24.45 14.29
N PHE A 705 -10.25 23.88 14.73
CA PHE A 705 -10.33 22.51 15.19
C PHE A 705 -10.37 21.53 14.03
N VAL A 706 -9.40 20.61 14.03
CA VAL A 706 -9.35 19.46 13.13
C VAL A 706 -9.34 18.20 13.99
N PRO A 707 -10.40 17.38 13.99
CA PRO A 707 -10.48 16.21 14.84
C PRO A 707 -9.53 15.12 14.33
N ASN A 708 -8.79 14.45 15.22
CA ASN A 708 -8.10 13.20 14.88
C ASN A 708 -9.10 12.05 14.74
N THR A 709 -9.85 12.03 13.63
CA THR A 709 -11.00 11.16 13.42
C THR A 709 -10.64 9.68 13.47
N TYR A 710 -9.52 9.26 12.87
CA TYR A 710 -9.08 7.86 12.94
C TYR A 710 -8.69 7.47 14.38
N GLY A 711 -8.01 8.36 15.11
CA GLY A 711 -7.61 8.16 16.51
C GLY A 711 -8.71 8.44 17.54
N SER A 712 -9.88 8.94 17.13
CA SER A 712 -10.94 9.40 18.03
C SER A 712 -11.59 8.23 18.77
N ARG A 713 -11.72 8.37 20.09
CA ARG A 713 -12.45 7.41 20.93
C ARG A 713 -13.93 7.33 20.55
N LYS A 714 -14.51 8.46 20.14
CA LYS A 714 -15.91 8.53 19.73
C LYS A 714 -16.15 7.79 18.42
N ILE A 715 -15.28 8.01 17.43
CA ILE A 715 -15.32 7.28 16.16
C ILE A 715 -15.09 5.78 16.39
N ALA A 716 -14.16 5.41 17.27
CA ALA A 716 -13.97 4.01 17.66
C ALA A 716 -15.23 3.40 18.31
N ALA A 717 -15.97 4.17 19.11
CA ALA A 717 -17.24 3.73 19.70
C ALA A 717 -18.35 3.56 18.64
N ILE A 718 -18.46 4.50 17.69
CA ILE A 718 -19.40 4.40 16.55
C ILE A 718 -19.08 3.17 15.70
N ALA A 719 -17.84 3.05 15.24
CA ALA A 719 -17.37 1.94 14.41
C ALA A 719 -17.53 0.59 15.12
N GLY A 720 -17.17 0.52 16.41
CA GLY A 720 -17.33 -0.66 17.24
C GLY A 720 -18.79 -1.06 17.41
N ARG A 721 -19.70 -0.11 17.64
CA ARG A 721 -21.15 -0.35 17.76
C ARG A 721 -21.72 -0.95 16.48
N ILE A 722 -21.43 -0.33 15.33
CA ILE A 722 -21.88 -0.81 14.02
C ILE A 722 -21.31 -2.21 13.75
N ALA A 723 -20.01 -2.40 13.97
CA ALA A 723 -19.36 -3.67 13.64
C ALA A 723 -19.74 -4.83 14.56
N GLN A 724 -20.12 -4.56 15.82
CA GLN A 724 -20.52 -5.61 16.76
C GLN A 724 -22.01 -5.94 16.66
N ASP A 725 -22.86 -4.90 16.60
CA ASP A 725 -24.31 -5.07 16.78
C ASP A 725 -25.08 -5.12 15.44
N ASN A 726 -24.48 -4.62 14.35
CA ASN A 726 -25.06 -4.65 13.01
C ASN A 726 -24.05 -5.13 11.94
N PHE A 727 -23.23 -6.14 12.28
CA PHE A 727 -22.35 -6.79 11.31
C PHE A 727 -23.18 -7.42 10.17
N TYR A 728 -22.72 -7.24 8.93
CA TYR A 728 -23.45 -7.64 7.73
C TYR A 728 -23.69 -9.16 7.63
N GLU A 729 -22.82 -9.96 8.23
CA GLU A 729 -22.97 -11.43 8.25
C GLU A 729 -23.31 -11.93 9.66
N PRO A 730 -24.49 -12.55 9.90
CA PRO A 730 -24.87 -13.02 11.22
C PRO A 730 -24.04 -14.24 11.66
N ALA A 731 -23.82 -14.38 12.97
CA ALA A 731 -23.01 -15.45 13.56
C ALA A 731 -23.54 -16.86 13.21
N GLU A 732 -24.86 -17.00 13.16
CA GLU A 732 -25.54 -18.24 12.80
C GLU A 732 -25.25 -18.64 11.35
N ALA A 733 -25.22 -17.68 10.41
CA ALA A 733 -24.91 -17.97 9.01
C ALA A 733 -23.44 -18.40 8.84
N LEU A 734 -22.51 -17.72 9.54
CA LEU A 734 -21.10 -18.13 9.57
C LEU A 734 -20.92 -19.53 10.16
N LEU A 735 -21.61 -19.85 11.25
CA LEU A 735 -21.55 -21.17 11.88
C LEU A 735 -22.13 -22.26 10.96
N GLN A 736 -23.25 -21.96 10.28
CA GLN A 736 -23.85 -22.88 9.30
C GLN A 736 -22.90 -23.15 8.13
N ARG A 737 -22.30 -22.10 7.55
CA ARG A 737 -21.26 -22.25 6.51
C ARG A 737 -20.08 -23.07 7.00
N ALA A 738 -19.60 -22.81 8.21
CA ALA A 738 -18.46 -23.51 8.79
C ALA A 738 -18.72 -25.01 9.06
N ARG A 739 -19.99 -25.42 9.19
CA ARG A 739 -20.33 -26.81 9.45
C ARG A 739 -20.11 -27.72 8.25
N ASP A 740 -20.28 -27.24 7.01
CA ASP A 740 -20.38 -28.01 5.75
C ASP A 740 -21.30 -29.25 5.89
N PRO A 741 -22.46 -29.32 5.22
CA PRO A 741 -23.39 -30.43 5.44
C PRO A 741 -22.79 -31.76 4.98
N LEU A 742 -22.59 -32.70 5.91
CA LEU A 742 -22.06 -34.03 5.61
C LEU A 742 -23.10 -34.88 4.87
N PRO A 743 -22.68 -35.83 4.01
CA PRO A 743 -23.61 -36.77 3.38
C PRO A 743 -24.50 -37.52 4.40
N LEU A 744 -23.95 -37.93 5.55
CA LEU A 744 -24.72 -38.60 6.60
C LEU A 744 -25.73 -37.68 7.30
N GLU A 745 -25.40 -36.40 7.49
CA GLU A 745 -26.34 -35.40 8.03
C GLU A 745 -27.47 -35.14 7.06
N LYS A 746 -27.17 -34.97 5.77
CA LYS A 746 -28.19 -34.87 4.72
C LYS A 746 -29.11 -36.10 4.70
N ARG A 747 -28.61 -37.31 5.02
CA ARG A 747 -29.44 -38.53 5.15
C ARG A 747 -30.32 -38.54 6.41
N ARG A 748 -29.83 -37.99 7.54
CA ARG A 748 -30.62 -37.78 8.77
C ARG A 748 -31.66 -36.67 8.57
N GLU A 749 -31.30 -35.65 7.81
CA GLU A 749 -32.08 -34.45 7.53
C GLU A 749 -32.99 -34.55 6.32
N ALA A 750 -32.92 -35.58 5.45
CA ALA A 750 -33.82 -35.79 4.29
C ALA A 750 -35.32 -35.96 4.65
N ARG A 751 -35.71 -35.66 5.89
CA ARG A 751 -37.07 -35.47 6.39
C ARG A 751 -37.41 -33.99 6.68
N ALA A 752 -36.48 -33.06 6.46
CA ALA A 752 -36.57 -31.60 6.61
C ALA A 752 -35.89 -30.91 5.41
N ARG A 753 -36.53 -29.87 4.87
CA ARG A 753 -36.27 -29.28 3.54
C ARG A 753 -34.84 -28.77 3.30
N GLU A 754 -34.42 -28.86 2.04
CA GLU A 754 -33.14 -28.43 1.46
C GLU A 754 -32.86 -26.93 1.61
N HIS A 755 -31.60 -26.59 1.94
CA HIS A 755 -31.02 -25.28 1.65
C HIS A 755 -29.68 -25.48 0.94
N GLU A 756 -29.53 -24.84 -0.21
CA GLU A 756 -28.32 -24.80 -1.02
C GLU A 756 -27.39 -23.71 -0.47
N PHE A 757 -26.17 -24.09 -0.08
CA PHE A 757 -25.15 -23.19 0.47
C PHE A 757 -24.10 -22.89 -0.60
N LEU A 758 -23.89 -21.60 -0.89
CA LEU A 758 -22.91 -21.10 -1.84
C LEU A 758 -21.55 -20.87 -1.16
N LEU A 759 -20.47 -21.28 -1.86
CA LEU A 759 -19.08 -21.11 -1.47
C LEU A 759 -18.68 -19.63 -1.54
N GLY A 760 -18.36 -19.04 -0.38
CA GLY A 760 -18.09 -17.62 -0.21
C GLY A 760 -16.66 -17.21 -0.59
N PHE A 761 -16.56 -15.99 -1.14
CA PHE A 761 -15.32 -15.22 -1.28
C PHE A 761 -14.69 -14.89 0.08
N VAL A 762 -13.38 -14.63 0.09
CA VAL A 762 -12.66 -14.06 1.24
C VAL A 762 -12.75 -12.52 1.14
N PRO A 763 -13.51 -11.83 2.01
CA PRO A 763 -13.53 -10.37 2.01
C PRO A 763 -12.11 -9.85 2.31
N PHE A 764 -11.74 -8.71 1.71
CA PHE A 764 -10.44 -8.04 1.89
C PHE A 764 -9.22 -8.71 1.26
N LEU A 765 -9.39 -9.75 0.42
CA LEU A 765 -8.28 -10.49 -0.16
C LEU A 765 -7.34 -9.61 -1.02
N GLY A 766 -7.86 -8.73 -1.87
CA GLY A 766 -7.05 -7.85 -2.71
C GLY A 766 -6.31 -6.78 -1.90
N ALA A 767 -6.95 -6.26 -0.85
CA ALA A 767 -6.33 -5.37 0.13
C ALA A 767 -5.18 -6.07 0.87
N TYR A 768 -5.42 -7.29 1.37
CA TYR A 768 -4.41 -8.12 2.01
C TYR A 768 -3.25 -8.47 1.08
N GLN A 769 -3.53 -8.86 -0.17
CA GLN A 769 -2.49 -9.15 -1.15
C GLN A 769 -1.62 -7.93 -1.46
N ALA A 770 -2.20 -6.73 -1.47
CA ALA A 770 -1.44 -5.50 -1.62
C ALA A 770 -0.62 -5.18 -0.36
N PHE A 771 -1.19 -5.27 0.85
CA PHE A 771 -0.42 -5.12 2.11
C PHE A 771 0.73 -6.15 2.21
N LYS A 772 0.49 -7.40 1.82
CA LYS A 772 1.51 -8.46 1.82
C LYS A 772 2.67 -8.14 0.86
N ARG A 773 2.42 -7.41 -0.22
CA ARG A 773 3.43 -6.95 -1.18
C ARG A 773 4.15 -5.66 -0.73
N GLY A 774 3.81 -5.11 0.44
CA GLY A 774 4.31 -3.81 0.90
C GLY A 774 3.65 -2.62 0.18
N ASP A 775 2.60 -2.87 -0.60
CA ASP A 775 1.88 -1.84 -1.33
C ASP A 775 0.67 -1.35 -0.52
N ILE A 776 0.95 -0.50 0.48
CA ILE A 776 -0.01 -0.09 1.50
C ILE A 776 -1.12 0.80 0.92
N ALA A 777 -0.80 1.74 0.02
CA ALA A 777 -1.82 2.56 -0.61
C ALA A 777 -2.74 1.73 -1.53
N GLN A 778 -2.27 0.63 -2.13
CA GLN A 778 -3.10 -0.22 -2.99
C GLN A 778 -3.94 -1.10 -2.08
N GLY A 779 -3.37 -1.54 -0.95
CA GLY A 779 -4.12 -2.16 0.13
C GLY A 779 -5.32 -1.32 0.51
N LEU A 780 -5.09 -0.05 0.88
CA LEU A 780 -6.12 0.89 1.26
C LEU A 780 -7.10 1.23 0.12
N GLY A 781 -6.62 1.36 -1.12
CA GLY A 781 -7.47 1.59 -2.30
C GLY A 781 -8.36 0.40 -2.65
N ASN A 782 -7.81 -0.82 -2.59
CA ASN A 782 -8.52 -2.07 -2.85
C ASN A 782 -9.59 -2.35 -1.79
N LEU A 783 -9.46 -1.86 -0.55
CA LEU A 783 -10.53 -1.95 0.46
C LEU A 783 -11.84 -1.31 0.00
N THR A 784 -11.76 -0.28 -0.85
CA THR A 784 -12.93 0.39 -1.43
C THR A 784 -13.62 -0.46 -2.50
N VAL A 785 -12.88 -1.37 -3.17
CA VAL A 785 -13.36 -2.15 -4.34
C VAL A 785 -13.66 -3.61 -4.00
N ASP A 786 -12.91 -4.24 -3.09
CA ASP A 786 -12.96 -5.68 -2.75
C ASP A 786 -14.24 -6.14 -2.02
N MET A 787 -15.22 -5.25 -1.87
CA MET A 787 -16.44 -5.48 -1.12
C MET A 787 -17.68 -5.66 -1.99
N ILE A 788 -17.50 -6.00 -3.27
CA ILE A 788 -18.56 -6.66 -4.06
C ILE A 788 -18.61 -8.13 -3.62
N GLY A 789 -19.08 -8.36 -2.39
CA GLY A 789 -19.56 -9.67 -1.97
C GLY A 789 -20.77 -9.98 -2.86
N VAL A 790 -20.70 -11.09 -3.61
CA VAL A 790 -21.84 -11.59 -4.39
C VAL A 790 -23.08 -11.58 -3.49
N ALA A 791 -24.05 -10.74 -3.85
CA ALA A 791 -25.34 -10.66 -3.19
C ALA A 791 -26.01 -12.03 -3.30
N ILE A 792 -25.95 -12.83 -2.23
CA ILE A 792 -26.78 -14.03 -2.10
C ILE A 792 -28.13 -13.52 -1.59
N GLY A 793 -28.92 -12.97 -2.51
CA GLY A 793 -30.33 -12.69 -2.31
C GLY A 793 -31.14 -13.98 -2.44
N ALA A 794 -32.10 -14.16 -1.54
CA ALA A 794 -33.08 -15.24 -1.60
C ALA A 794 -33.82 -15.24 -2.95
N GLY A 795 -33.75 -16.37 -3.68
CA GLY A 795 -34.63 -16.68 -4.81
C GLY A 795 -34.03 -16.53 -6.21
N GLY A 796 -33.64 -17.65 -6.81
CA GLY A 796 -33.64 -17.86 -8.27
C GLY A 796 -32.39 -17.45 -9.06
N GLN A 797 -31.67 -18.47 -9.55
CA GLN A 797 -30.69 -18.46 -10.65
C GLN A 797 -29.24 -18.05 -10.32
N ALA A 798 -28.51 -18.98 -9.71
CA ALA A 798 -27.04 -19.02 -9.72
C ALA A 798 -26.56 -20.05 -10.75
N SER A 799 -26.33 -19.66 -12.01
CA SER A 799 -25.61 -20.49 -12.99
C SER A 799 -24.62 -19.72 -13.89
N GLY A 800 -24.35 -18.45 -13.60
CA GLY A 800 -23.54 -17.59 -14.48
C GLY A 800 -22.11 -17.28 -14.04
N LEU A 801 -21.73 -17.41 -12.76
CA LEU A 801 -20.54 -16.70 -12.23
C LEU A 801 -19.30 -17.57 -11.92
N LEU A 802 -19.27 -18.83 -12.35
CA LEU A 802 -18.07 -19.67 -12.22
C LEU A 802 -17.01 -19.47 -13.34
N ARG A 803 -17.27 -18.60 -14.32
CA ARG A 803 -16.34 -18.38 -15.46
C ARG A 803 -15.47 -17.12 -15.34
N SER A 804 -15.84 -16.12 -14.53
CA SER A 804 -15.03 -14.88 -14.39
C SER A 804 -13.92 -14.99 -13.34
N ALA A 805 -14.10 -15.80 -12.28
CA ALA A 805 -13.08 -16.01 -11.25
C ALA A 805 -11.85 -16.79 -11.75
N LYS A 806 -11.98 -17.57 -12.83
CA LYS A 806 -10.85 -18.28 -13.47
C LYS A 806 -9.99 -17.40 -14.38
N ALA A 807 -10.46 -16.22 -14.78
CA ALA A 807 -9.74 -15.34 -15.71
C ALA A 807 -8.80 -14.33 -15.02
N LEU A 808 -8.89 -14.18 -13.69
CA LEU A 808 -8.03 -13.28 -12.90
C LEU A 808 -6.92 -14.01 -12.12
N LEU A 809 -6.78 -15.32 -12.34
CA LEU A 809 -5.65 -16.09 -11.84
C LEU A 809 -4.60 -16.21 -12.96
N PRO A 810 -3.43 -15.56 -12.85
CA PRO A 810 -2.30 -15.93 -13.71
C PRO A 810 -1.81 -17.34 -13.33
N ASN A 811 -2.28 -18.35 -14.07
CA ASN A 811 -1.77 -19.73 -14.24
C ASN A 811 -1.42 -20.61 -13.00
N PRO A 812 -1.36 -21.96 -13.15
CA PRO A 812 -1.84 -22.86 -12.10
C PRO A 812 -0.73 -23.35 -11.16
N VAL A 813 -0.77 -22.94 -9.89
CA VAL A 813 -0.13 -23.72 -8.81
C VAL A 813 -1.15 -24.70 -8.24
N GLN A 814 -1.49 -25.73 -9.03
CA GLN A 814 -2.05 -26.97 -8.48
C GLN A 814 -0.88 -27.88 -8.10
N ARG A 815 -0.36 -27.71 -6.88
CA ARG A 815 0.33 -28.74 -6.06
C ARG A 815 0.99 -28.04 -4.88
N LEU A 816 0.32 -28.06 -3.72
CA LEU A 816 0.96 -28.08 -2.39
C LEU A 816 -0.10 -28.20 -1.30
N ALA A 817 -0.72 -29.38 -1.22
CA ALA A 817 -1.47 -29.80 -0.04
C ALA A 817 -0.73 -30.96 0.63
N THR A 818 0.51 -30.74 1.07
CA THR A 818 1.17 -31.64 2.03
C THR A 818 2.34 -30.94 2.71
N ARG A 819 2.31 -30.98 4.06
CA ARG A 819 3.33 -30.59 5.06
C ARG A 819 3.27 -29.15 5.59
N PHE A 820 2.42 -28.96 6.60
CA PHE A 820 2.79 -28.13 7.74
C PHE A 820 2.59 -28.94 9.04
N ARG A 821 3.70 -29.38 9.63
CA ARG A 821 3.81 -29.57 11.08
C ARG A 821 4.04 -28.17 11.66
N PRO A 822 3.30 -27.71 12.68
CA PRO A 822 3.69 -26.52 13.40
C PRO A 822 4.77 -26.92 14.39
N ALA A 823 6.01 -27.02 13.91
CA ALA A 823 7.16 -26.88 14.79
C ALA A 823 7.44 -25.39 14.86
N ALA A 824 7.54 -24.86 16.07
CA ALA A 824 8.10 -23.55 16.34
C ALA A 824 9.55 -23.51 15.84
N ALA A 825 9.71 -23.25 14.54
CA ALA A 825 10.94 -22.80 13.95
C ALA A 825 10.77 -21.29 13.79
N THR A 826 11.63 -20.54 14.45
CA THR A 826 11.93 -19.15 14.13
C THR A 826 12.32 -19.09 12.65
N ALA A 827 11.31 -18.94 11.79
CA ALA A 827 11.52 -18.50 10.43
C ALA A 827 12.10 -17.10 10.55
N ASN A 828 13.42 -16.98 10.40
CA ASN A 828 14.05 -15.73 10.02
C ASN A 828 13.49 -15.37 8.65
N THR A 829 12.29 -14.81 8.62
CA THR A 829 11.80 -14.06 7.47
C THR A 829 12.82 -12.95 7.27
N ALA A 830 13.64 -13.08 6.22
CA ALA A 830 14.48 -11.98 5.78
C ALA A 830 13.58 -10.75 5.69
N LYS A 831 13.82 -9.78 6.57
CA LYS A 831 12.97 -8.59 6.71
C LYS A 831 12.95 -7.92 5.34
N VAL A 832 11.80 -7.90 4.69
CA VAL A 832 11.65 -7.24 3.38
C VAL A 832 12.15 -5.81 3.55
N ALA A 833 13.10 -5.41 2.71
CA ALA A 833 13.67 -4.07 2.79
C ALA A 833 12.55 -3.05 2.54
N ALA A 834 12.46 -2.05 3.42
CA ALA A 834 11.36 -1.09 3.42
C ALA A 834 11.43 -0.18 2.17
N SER A 835 10.29 0.08 1.56
CA SER A 835 10.18 0.96 0.38
C SER A 835 10.52 2.42 0.71
N PHE A 836 10.61 3.26 -0.32
CA PHE A 836 10.76 4.69 -0.13
C PHE A 836 9.59 5.30 0.64
N SER A 837 8.35 4.92 0.37
CA SER A 837 7.21 5.45 1.14
C SER A 837 7.33 5.11 2.62
N GLU A 838 7.68 3.87 2.96
CA GLU A 838 7.87 3.45 4.36
C GLU A 838 9.04 4.16 5.03
N ARG A 839 10.18 4.30 4.33
CA ARG A 839 11.37 4.96 4.88
C ARG A 839 11.22 6.47 4.99
N ALA A 840 10.60 7.10 4.00
CA ALA A 840 10.46 8.55 3.92
C ALA A 840 9.57 9.12 5.04
N PHE A 841 8.61 8.35 5.53
CA PHE A 841 7.71 8.80 6.60
C PHE A 841 8.13 8.32 8.01
N ASP A 842 9.18 7.49 8.17
CA ASP A 842 9.71 7.01 9.48
C ASP A 842 10.64 8.03 10.16
N PHE A 843 10.02 8.97 10.88
CA PHE A 843 10.71 9.94 11.74
C PHE A 843 10.87 9.46 13.19
N ILE A 844 10.46 8.23 13.51
CA ILE A 844 10.54 7.67 14.86
C ILE A 844 11.95 7.16 15.14
N LYS A 845 12.60 6.50 14.16
CA LYS A 845 13.89 5.82 14.38
C LYS A 845 15.14 6.66 14.10
N HIS A 846 15.08 7.65 13.21
CA HIS A 846 16.29 8.31 12.66
C HIS A 846 16.49 9.77 13.11
N SER A 847 15.82 10.21 14.17
CA SER A 847 15.74 11.64 14.52
C SER A 847 17.03 12.26 15.10
N GLY A 848 18.09 11.48 15.37
CA GLY A 848 19.31 11.94 16.04
C GLY A 848 20.30 12.70 15.15
N LEU A 849 20.38 12.37 13.85
CA LEU A 849 21.32 13.01 12.90
C LEU A 849 20.71 14.20 12.14
N PHE A 850 19.38 14.29 12.08
CA PHE A 850 18.64 15.30 11.32
C PHE A 850 18.28 16.58 12.09
N ALA A 851 18.20 16.51 13.43
CA ALA A 851 17.48 17.49 14.23
C ALA A 851 18.04 18.94 14.19
N ASN A 852 19.34 19.13 13.93
CA ASN A 852 19.94 20.47 13.98
C ASN A 852 20.18 21.13 12.62
N ALA A 853 20.29 20.37 11.52
CA ALA A 853 20.68 20.92 10.20
C ALA A 853 19.50 21.05 9.21
N ALA A 854 18.45 20.24 9.34
CA ALA A 854 17.32 20.24 8.42
C ALA A 854 16.14 21.13 8.87
N LEU A 855 16.02 21.38 10.19
CA LEU A 855 14.91 22.10 10.80
C LEU A 855 15.25 23.56 11.17
N ASN A 856 16.45 24.03 10.81
CA ASN A 856 16.83 25.43 11.02
C ASN A 856 16.69 26.20 9.70
N PRO A 857 15.73 27.15 9.57
CA PRO A 857 15.51 27.90 8.33
C PRO A 857 16.73 28.77 7.92
N LEU A 858 17.66 29.01 8.84
CA LEU A 858 18.94 29.70 8.58
C LEU A 858 19.95 28.84 7.79
N ASP A 859 19.78 27.52 7.72
CA ASP A 859 20.70 26.62 7.01
C ASP A 859 20.29 26.39 5.53
N GLY A 860 19.08 26.79 5.11
CA GLY A 860 18.68 26.87 3.70
C GLY A 860 18.59 25.55 2.92
N TYR A 861 18.89 24.41 3.53
CA TYR A 861 19.11 23.13 2.84
C TYR A 861 17.87 22.57 2.11
N PRO A 862 16.65 22.52 2.71
CA PRO A 862 15.45 22.09 1.97
C PRO A 862 15.05 23.04 0.83
N GLN A 863 15.28 24.34 1.02
CA GLN A 863 15.04 25.35 -0.03
C GLN A 863 16.06 25.22 -1.17
N MET A 864 17.30 24.84 -0.85
CA MET A 864 18.36 24.57 -1.81
C MET A 864 18.09 23.31 -2.63
N ILE A 865 17.68 22.19 -2.00
CA ILE A 865 17.21 20.98 -2.72
C ILE A 865 16.07 21.36 -3.66
N HIS A 866 15.11 22.15 -3.17
CA HIS A 866 13.97 22.57 -4.00
C HIS A 866 14.38 23.50 -5.16
N ALA A 867 15.36 24.38 -4.96
CA ALA A 867 15.90 25.24 -6.01
C ALA A 867 16.79 24.48 -7.01
N ALA A 868 17.56 23.50 -6.52
CA ALA A 868 18.40 22.62 -7.32
C ALA A 868 17.54 21.74 -8.22
N THR A 869 16.51 21.08 -7.68
CA THR A 869 15.54 20.28 -8.44
C THR A 869 14.81 21.12 -9.50
N LYS A 870 14.48 22.38 -9.21
CA LYS A 870 13.92 23.34 -10.19
C LYS A 870 14.93 23.90 -11.21
N GLY A 871 16.20 23.51 -11.16
CA GLY A 871 17.21 23.98 -12.12
C GLY A 871 17.61 25.45 -11.99
N LEU A 872 17.23 26.13 -10.89
CA LEU A 872 17.36 27.58 -10.72
C LEU A 872 18.75 28.06 -10.27
N VAL A 873 19.73 27.17 -10.03
CA VAL A 873 21.04 27.55 -9.49
C VAL A 873 22.21 26.85 -10.18
N LYS A 874 23.21 27.63 -10.59
CA LYS A 874 24.54 27.14 -10.96
C LYS A 874 25.27 26.71 -9.68
N LEU A 875 25.31 25.39 -9.42
CA LEU A 875 26.06 24.73 -8.32
C LEU A 875 27.45 25.35 -7.99
N PRO A 876 28.28 25.78 -8.97
CA PRO A 876 29.59 26.38 -8.66
C PRO A 876 29.54 27.72 -7.90
N VAL A 877 28.44 28.47 -8.00
CA VAL A 877 28.31 29.82 -7.39
C VAL A 877 28.09 29.75 -5.88
N LEU A 878 27.46 28.67 -5.38
CA LEU A 878 27.24 28.45 -3.95
C LEU A 878 28.50 28.03 -3.20
N LEU A 879 29.42 27.33 -3.87
CA LEU A 879 30.71 26.91 -3.29
C LEU A 879 31.72 28.06 -3.14
N ALA A 880 31.56 29.15 -3.91
CA ALA A 880 32.46 30.30 -3.88
C ALA A 880 32.10 31.37 -2.83
N GLY A 881 30.87 31.36 -2.31
CA GLY A 881 30.34 32.38 -1.41
C GLY A 881 30.35 32.00 0.08
N GLY A 882 31.51 32.00 0.73
CA GLY A 882 31.60 32.21 2.19
C GLY A 882 30.90 31.22 3.15
N ALA A 883 30.67 29.97 2.74
CA ALA A 883 30.02 28.92 3.53
C ALA A 883 30.92 28.37 4.67
N THR A 884 30.96 29.01 5.85
CA THR A 884 31.80 28.60 7.00
C THR A 884 31.05 27.90 8.15
N LYS A 885 29.80 27.45 7.97
CA LYS A 885 29.04 26.75 9.03
C LYS A 885 28.25 25.54 8.54
N TRP A 886 28.90 24.62 7.84
CA TRP A 886 28.24 23.39 7.36
C TRP A 886 28.67 22.24 8.28
N GLY A 887 27.72 21.64 9.01
CA GLY A 887 27.97 20.45 9.82
C GLY A 887 28.48 19.27 8.96
N LYS A 888 29.07 18.26 9.59
CA LYS A 888 29.65 17.07 8.92
C LYS A 888 28.66 16.28 8.04
N THR A 889 27.37 16.59 8.08
CA THR A 889 26.29 15.86 7.40
C THR A 889 25.89 16.41 6.03
N ALA A 890 26.17 17.68 5.72
CA ALA A 890 25.72 18.27 4.45
C ALA A 890 26.37 17.71 3.16
N PRO A 891 27.66 17.29 3.14
CA PRO A 891 28.31 16.84 1.91
C PRO A 891 27.77 15.50 1.35
N HIS A 892 27.41 14.56 2.22
CA HIS A 892 26.98 13.23 1.78
C HIS A 892 25.55 13.23 1.22
N LEU A 893 24.67 14.08 1.75
CA LEU A 893 23.31 14.25 1.23
C LEU A 893 23.29 14.97 -0.12
N LEU A 894 24.17 15.96 -0.32
CA LEU A 894 24.34 16.60 -1.64
C LEU A 894 24.81 15.58 -2.68
N THR A 895 25.78 14.75 -2.30
CA THR A 895 26.27 13.67 -3.17
C THR A 895 25.15 12.67 -3.49
N ALA A 896 24.32 12.32 -2.50
CA ALA A 896 23.17 11.42 -2.71
C ALA A 896 22.11 12.04 -3.63
N GLU A 897 21.84 13.34 -3.49
CA GLU A 897 20.94 14.09 -4.37
C GLU A 897 21.44 14.13 -5.82
N GLU A 898 22.70 14.50 -6.03
CA GLU A 898 23.31 14.54 -7.36
C GLU A 898 23.31 13.16 -8.03
N LYS A 899 23.62 12.10 -7.28
CA LYS A 899 23.54 10.72 -7.76
C LYS A 899 22.11 10.34 -8.15
N LEU A 900 21.12 10.63 -7.30
CA LEU A 900 19.72 10.36 -7.60
C LEU A 900 19.23 11.11 -8.84
N ARG A 901 19.53 12.41 -8.93
CA ARG A 901 19.18 13.24 -10.08
C ARG A 901 19.78 12.71 -11.37
N THR A 902 21.09 12.45 -11.36
CA THR A 902 21.80 11.89 -12.53
C THR A 902 21.16 10.58 -12.96
N TYR A 903 20.82 9.73 -11.98
CA TYR A 903 20.15 8.47 -12.24
C TYR A 903 18.79 8.65 -12.93
N MET A 904 17.95 9.54 -12.40
CA MET A 904 16.62 9.81 -12.92
C MET A 904 16.66 10.47 -14.31
N MET A 905 17.62 11.35 -14.57
CA MET A 905 17.87 11.92 -15.91
C MET A 905 18.14 10.83 -16.95
N VAL A 906 19.05 9.90 -16.63
CA VAL A 906 19.37 8.78 -17.52
C VAL A 906 18.16 7.87 -17.72
N ALA A 907 17.38 7.60 -16.66
CA ALA A 907 16.13 6.83 -16.77
C ALA A 907 15.08 7.51 -17.68
N GLY A 908 15.10 8.85 -17.77
CA GLY A 908 14.30 9.65 -18.71
C GLY A 908 14.88 9.77 -20.13
N GLY A 909 15.99 9.08 -20.42
CA GLY A 909 16.67 9.13 -21.72
C GLY A 909 17.44 10.42 -21.99
N GLN A 910 17.71 11.22 -20.96
CA GLN A 910 18.52 12.43 -21.06
C GLN A 910 20.00 12.08 -20.82
N ALA A 911 20.91 12.72 -21.55
CA ALA A 911 22.35 12.58 -21.32
C ALA A 911 22.77 13.37 -20.08
N SER A 912 23.63 12.78 -19.23
CA SER A 912 24.20 13.50 -18.09
C SER A 912 25.12 14.65 -18.57
N SER A 913 24.75 15.90 -18.30
CA SER A 913 25.53 17.09 -18.69
C SER A 913 26.51 17.54 -17.59
N ALA A 914 27.17 16.62 -16.89
CA ALA A 914 28.11 16.95 -15.82
C ALA A 914 29.49 16.33 -16.05
N GLU A 915 30.46 17.16 -16.45
CA GLU A 915 31.84 16.92 -16.03
C GLU A 915 31.92 17.24 -14.53
N PRO A 916 32.31 16.29 -13.65
CA PRO A 916 32.50 16.59 -12.24
C PRO A 916 33.72 17.51 -12.07
N VAL A 917 33.52 18.65 -11.40
CA VAL A 917 34.62 19.52 -11.00
C VAL A 917 35.40 18.83 -9.88
N MET A 918 36.60 18.36 -10.20
CA MET A 918 37.54 17.83 -9.20
C MET A 918 38.00 18.96 -8.26
N PRO A 919 38.05 18.76 -6.93
CA PRO A 919 38.75 19.68 -6.06
C PRO A 919 40.26 19.58 -6.37
N ARG A 920 40.84 20.65 -6.91
CA ARG A 920 42.31 20.76 -7.03
C ARG A 920 42.91 20.78 -5.63
N ALA A 921 43.45 19.64 -5.19
CA ALA A 921 44.35 19.60 -4.04
C ALA A 921 45.61 20.42 -4.38
N GLY A 922 45.97 21.33 -3.47
CA GLY A 922 47.00 22.34 -3.70
C GLY A 922 48.37 21.75 -4.05
N ALA A 923 48.84 22.02 -5.26
CA ALA A 923 50.25 22.06 -5.57
C ALA A 923 50.70 23.52 -5.43
N ARG A 924 51.59 23.78 -4.48
CA ARG A 924 52.34 25.03 -4.40
C ARG A 924 53.27 25.11 -5.60
N ASP A 925 52.97 25.95 -6.57
CA ASP A 925 53.97 26.46 -7.51
C ASP A 925 54.49 27.81 -7.00
N MET A 926 55.73 27.76 -6.51
CA MET A 926 56.61 28.91 -6.37
C MET A 926 57.35 29.09 -7.69
N ALA A 927 56.93 30.02 -8.55
CA ALA A 927 57.81 30.78 -9.44
C ALA A 927 57.05 31.87 -10.23
N SER A 928 57.71 33.03 -10.35
CA SER A 928 57.49 34.17 -11.27
C SER A 928 56.19 35.00 -11.13
N GLY A 929 56.27 36.07 -10.33
CA GLY A 929 56.74 37.37 -10.84
C GLY A 929 55.78 38.24 -11.68
N LEU A 930 55.51 39.43 -11.10
CA LEU A 930 55.29 40.74 -11.74
C LEU A 930 53.86 41.15 -12.15
N ASP A 931 53.28 41.92 -11.22
CA ASP A 931 52.90 43.32 -11.38
C ASP A 931 51.55 43.71 -12.02
N GLN A 932 50.95 44.72 -11.36
CA GLN A 932 49.85 45.59 -11.79
C GLN A 932 48.41 45.05 -11.72
N PHE A 933 47.67 45.44 -10.67
CA PHE A 933 46.75 46.58 -10.74
C PHE A 933 46.20 46.90 -9.33
N LYS A 934 46.47 48.12 -8.85
CA LYS A 934 45.97 48.66 -7.56
C LYS A 934 44.48 49.04 -7.68
N PRO A 935 43.63 48.77 -6.68
CA PRO A 935 42.41 49.53 -6.48
C PRO A 935 42.67 50.74 -5.56
N SER A 936 42.25 51.90 -6.01
CA SER A 936 42.21 53.15 -5.25
C SER A 936 41.00 53.16 -4.29
N LEU A 937 41.27 53.29 -3.00
CA LEU A 937 40.37 53.93 -2.01
C LEU A 937 40.77 55.44 -1.91
N PRO A 938 40.04 56.37 -1.25
CA PRO A 938 38.93 56.22 -0.29
C PRO A 938 37.79 57.28 -0.42
N ARG A 939 36.74 57.21 0.44
CA ARG A 939 36.38 58.27 1.43
C ARG A 939 35.06 58.04 2.20
N SER A 940 35.17 58.20 3.53
CA SER A 940 34.14 58.45 4.57
C SER A 940 33.10 57.34 4.79
N VAL A 941 32.71 56.97 6.02
CA VAL A 941 32.20 57.83 7.10
C VAL A 941 32.61 57.31 8.50
N ASP A 942 32.72 58.26 9.41
CA ASP A 942 33.18 58.16 10.80
C ASP A 942 32.03 57.89 11.81
N ARG A 943 32.41 57.20 12.88
CA ARG A 943 31.91 57.08 14.27
C ARG A 943 30.49 57.51 14.71
N SER A 944 29.89 56.63 15.53
CA SER A 944 29.35 56.81 16.91
C SER A 944 28.18 55.81 17.12
N SER A 945 27.93 55.08 18.23
CA SER A 945 28.24 55.22 19.66
C SER A 945 28.04 53.85 20.37
N ALA A 946 28.81 53.59 21.44
CA ALA A 946 28.47 52.99 22.76
C ALA A 946 27.40 51.87 22.90
N SER A 947 27.50 50.83 23.74
CA SER A 947 28.26 50.63 25.00
C SER A 947 28.31 49.14 25.39
N VAL A 948 29.45 48.73 25.95
CA VAL A 948 29.70 47.52 26.76
C VAL A 948 29.31 47.81 28.22
N PHE A 949 28.85 46.82 29.00
CA PHE A 949 29.20 46.55 30.43
C PHE A 949 28.47 45.25 30.88
N THR A 950 29.12 44.08 30.98
CA THR A 950 29.86 43.44 32.11
C THR A 950 29.03 42.52 33.05
N GLY A 951 29.32 41.20 32.97
CA GLY A 951 29.55 40.19 34.03
C GLY A 951 28.62 40.02 35.26
N PRO A 952 28.90 39.04 36.17
CA PRO A 952 29.93 38.00 36.11
C PRO A 952 29.45 36.55 36.43
N THR A 953 30.28 35.61 36.01
CA THR A 953 30.42 34.22 36.51
C THR A 953 31.12 34.16 37.87
N ASN A 954 30.72 33.21 38.72
CA ASN A 954 31.53 32.44 39.72
C ASN A 954 30.54 31.57 40.54
N ALA A 955 30.80 30.36 41.03
CA ALA A 955 31.88 29.39 40.90
C ALA A 955 31.44 28.07 41.58
N LEU A 956 31.58 26.94 40.87
CA LEU A 956 32.29 25.71 41.27
C LEU A 956 31.97 24.92 42.57
N ARG A 957 31.89 23.59 42.34
CA ARG A 957 32.10 22.39 43.20
C ARG A 957 30.87 21.97 44.05
N SER A 958 30.39 20.72 44.03
CA SER A 958 31.12 19.44 43.96
C SER A 958 30.23 18.24 43.58
N LEU A 959 30.85 17.28 42.87
CA LEU A 959 30.73 15.80 42.88
C LEU A 959 29.55 15.15 43.66
N SER A 960 28.86 14.12 43.15
CA SER A 960 29.41 12.76 42.95
C SER A 960 28.51 11.86 42.10
N LEU A 961 29.15 11.01 41.30
CA LEU A 961 28.61 9.82 40.64
C LEU A 961 28.07 8.78 41.64
N THR A 962 27.07 7.99 41.24
CA THR A 962 27.26 6.56 40.93
C THR A 962 26.01 5.93 40.31
N LEU A 963 26.25 5.17 39.24
CA LEU A 963 25.33 4.28 38.55
C LEU A 963 25.02 3.03 39.39
N SER A 964 23.80 2.52 39.22
CA SER A 964 23.55 1.13 38.80
C SER A 964 22.31 1.10 37.93
#